data_AF-A0A5C2SIB7-F1
#
_entry.id   AF-A0A5C2SIB7-F1
#
_cell.length_a   1.000
_cell.length_b   1.000
_cell.length_c   1.000
_cell.angle_alpha   90.00
_cell.angle_beta   90.00
_cell.angle_gamma   90.00
#
_symmetry.space_group_name_H-M   'P 1'
#
loop_
_entity.id
_entity.type
_entity.pdbx_description
1 polymer ?
#
loop_
_entity_poly.entity_id
_entity_poly.type
_entity_poly.pdbx_seq_one_letter_code
_entity_poly.pdbx_strand_id
1 'polypeptide(L)'
;MTLLSELFNIANRFLGGGPRKDCLDRLPNEILLDIFGLLDIFDIIRLRRVSKLYRQLSKDAALWKALLRRADIPLPILPPTSQNTIDHMSGFDAERILVRAHSITRNWQSPHPKALREWTFDTADYRVLDMTLLPGGNHLITSACNRDSQHYSLIVWDLDVRGAPKMVAGIPTDSKAYNIQAKYMTLNGEKCLVLAYLQRDYLLKRDIEAAALGRIEPAGLLSTYHKIDSRFHYECVAGYLSLENMQRFVDIPYPCDTAEYRAEMKKLPKAFIILRRKKTREILSSLVLGELFGVPHLLVVKGTKDIVFMKLVGEGRAHATLTCMDDPNYAQSPHAIKAIQLLPQEESVFVVREVDTQRPMESRRPTYLFEIYAALRCGYRVITQRHSPQYSATSDNGKLGDLTHIYIPELPPYIRSGDLVSPVVEPKEGQYARARSTPSVHALSAPDPPPPICIYALRAQNPGGFMRITFHQQRFVTPLPPSPITPTTHAGASGVESLFAPRQITYRHTLKSSRQIFQHVRGEDSVLRIIPAAMRPLVCISEWEDRSAATHVAEIMPFIDRGWEAPARIIDGFVVRPQRGFSIGTPYFGRGEGDGEFDAGPGQLGKRVVAFAWEESIGRLVMAEEGVYALTVFDFAASPMHEKKRRIRPQDKPPFDMDVLMMNMPPAEPAAQSGAERVAQRGRQRTLAVASSSRRAGPSSSAVASR
;
A
#
# COMPACT_ATOMS: atom_id res chain seq x y z
N MET A 1 -13.22 -1.27 42.14
CA MET A 1 -14.61 -1.16 41.62
C MET A 1 -14.99 -2.26 40.63
N THR A 2 -14.06 -2.86 39.87
CA THR A 2 -14.35 -3.95 38.90
C THR A 2 -14.87 -5.23 39.56
N LEU A 3 -14.24 -5.69 40.65
CA LEU A 3 -14.67 -6.88 41.41
C LEU A 3 -16.11 -6.80 41.94
N LEU A 4 -16.51 -5.63 42.48
CA LEU A 4 -17.89 -5.42 42.94
C LEU A 4 -18.89 -5.39 41.78
N SER A 5 -18.50 -4.86 40.61
CA SER A 5 -19.37 -4.88 39.41
C SER A 5 -19.51 -6.29 38.82
N GLU A 6 -18.47 -7.12 38.90
CA GLU A 6 -18.51 -8.52 38.49
C GLU A 6 -19.40 -9.33 39.43
N LEU A 7 -19.25 -9.16 40.74
CA LEU A 7 -20.09 -9.80 41.75
C LEU A 7 -21.55 -9.35 41.66
N PHE A 8 -21.82 -8.07 41.38
CA PHE A 8 -23.18 -7.55 41.21
C PHE A 8 -23.85 -8.05 39.92
N ASN A 9 -23.07 -8.26 38.85
CA ASN A 9 -23.56 -8.89 37.62
C ASN A 9 -23.85 -10.37 37.83
N ILE A 10 -23.00 -11.09 38.58
CA ILE A 10 -23.25 -12.50 38.95
C ILE A 10 -24.53 -12.58 39.79
N ALA A 11 -24.64 -11.79 40.86
CA ALA A 11 -25.79 -11.81 41.75
C ALA A 11 -27.12 -11.48 41.01
N ASN A 12 -27.15 -10.45 40.15
CA ASN A 12 -28.37 -10.14 39.38
C ASN A 12 -28.71 -11.18 38.31
N ARG A 13 -27.71 -11.86 37.74
CA ARG A 13 -27.88 -12.95 36.76
C ARG A 13 -28.49 -14.21 37.40
N PHE A 14 -28.29 -14.40 38.71
CA PHE A 14 -28.78 -15.55 39.46
C PHE A 14 -29.97 -15.25 40.40
N LEU A 15 -30.19 -14.01 40.84
CA LEU A 15 -31.17 -13.66 41.89
C LEU A 15 -32.35 -12.79 41.41
N GLY A 16 -32.29 -12.15 40.24
CA GLY A 16 -33.45 -11.49 39.63
C GLY A 16 -34.39 -12.51 38.98
N GLY A 17 -35.70 -12.21 38.88
CA GLY A 17 -36.72 -13.08 38.28
C GLY A 17 -36.19 -13.78 37.02
N GLY A 18 -35.96 -15.10 37.15
CA GLY A 18 -34.89 -15.78 36.42
C GLY A 18 -34.90 -15.53 34.91
N PRO A 19 -33.73 -15.32 34.26
CA PRO A 19 -33.65 -15.20 32.81
C PRO A 19 -34.33 -16.40 32.15
N ARG A 20 -34.98 -16.23 30.99
CA ARG A 20 -35.63 -17.33 30.27
C ARG A 20 -34.69 -18.53 30.19
N LYS A 21 -35.21 -19.75 30.41
CA LYS A 21 -34.40 -20.99 30.41
C LYS A 21 -33.62 -21.16 29.09
N ASP A 22 -34.10 -20.55 28.03
CA ASP A 22 -33.55 -20.65 26.66
C ASP A 22 -32.58 -19.51 26.31
N CYS A 23 -32.11 -18.73 27.31
CA CYS A 23 -31.23 -17.60 27.05
C CYS A 23 -29.74 -18.01 27.11
N LEU A 24 -28.99 -17.66 26.06
CA LEU A 24 -27.53 -17.78 25.99
C LEU A 24 -26.81 -17.05 27.14
N ASP A 25 -27.46 -16.04 27.73
CA ASP A 25 -26.99 -15.36 28.94
C ASP A 25 -26.86 -16.31 30.16
N ARG A 26 -27.23 -17.59 30.09
CA ARG A 26 -26.95 -18.56 31.18
C ARG A 26 -25.61 -19.29 31.03
N LEU A 27 -24.99 -19.23 29.85
CA LEU A 27 -23.73 -19.91 29.60
C LEU A 27 -22.56 -19.22 30.33
N PRO A 28 -21.54 -19.98 30.77
CA PRO A 28 -20.28 -19.39 31.24
C PRO A 28 -19.67 -18.47 30.17
N ASN A 29 -19.00 -17.41 30.62
CA ASN A 29 -18.43 -16.41 29.72
C ASN A 29 -17.41 -17.04 28.74
N GLU A 30 -16.65 -18.04 29.18
CA GLU A 30 -15.69 -18.79 28.35
C GLU A 30 -16.39 -19.47 27.17
N ILE A 31 -17.50 -20.17 27.42
CA ILE A 31 -18.31 -20.80 26.36
C ILE A 31 -18.89 -19.75 25.41
N LEU A 32 -19.32 -18.59 25.92
CA LEU A 32 -19.78 -17.49 25.07
C LEU A 32 -18.65 -16.93 24.19
N LEU A 33 -17.44 -16.80 24.72
CA LEU A 33 -16.28 -16.35 23.94
C LEU A 33 -15.87 -17.39 22.88
N ASP A 34 -15.95 -18.68 23.20
CA ASP A 34 -15.74 -19.76 22.22
C ASP A 34 -16.78 -19.70 21.10
N ILE A 35 -18.06 -19.50 21.44
CA ILE A 35 -19.13 -19.28 20.46
C ILE A 35 -18.83 -18.04 19.62
N PHE A 36 -18.41 -16.93 20.23
CA PHE A 36 -18.08 -15.70 19.50
C PHE A 36 -16.89 -15.92 18.55
N GLY A 37 -15.92 -16.76 18.93
CA GLY A 37 -14.79 -17.14 18.07
C GLY A 37 -15.18 -17.95 16.82
N LEU A 38 -16.43 -18.41 16.73
CA LEU A 38 -16.99 -19.07 15.54
C LEU A 38 -17.78 -18.11 14.64
N LEU A 39 -18.04 -16.89 15.09
CA LEU A 39 -18.81 -15.90 14.34
C LEU A 39 -17.93 -15.04 13.43
N ASP A 40 -18.54 -14.48 12.39
CA ASP A 40 -17.90 -13.41 11.61
C ASP A 40 -17.73 -12.15 12.47
N ILE A 41 -16.70 -11.36 12.16
CA ILE A 41 -16.36 -10.14 12.89
C ILE A 41 -17.54 -9.17 12.95
N PHE A 42 -18.31 -9.05 11.86
CA PHE A 42 -19.45 -8.14 11.84
C PHE A 42 -20.61 -8.63 12.70
N ASP A 43 -20.77 -9.94 12.88
CA ASP A 43 -21.79 -10.50 13.76
C ASP A 43 -21.42 -10.30 15.24
N ILE A 44 -20.14 -10.39 15.60
CA ILE A 44 -19.64 -10.03 16.93
C ILE A 44 -19.93 -8.55 17.23
N ILE A 45 -19.70 -7.66 16.26
CA ILE A 45 -20.01 -6.23 16.38
C ILE A 45 -21.51 -5.99 16.53
N ARG A 46 -22.36 -6.75 15.82
CA ARG A 46 -23.83 -6.68 15.99
C ARG A 46 -24.27 -7.18 17.36
N LEU A 47 -23.69 -8.28 17.86
CA LEU A 47 -23.98 -8.83 19.19
C LEU A 47 -23.70 -7.84 20.32
N ARG A 48 -22.71 -6.97 20.15
CA ARG A 48 -22.40 -5.86 21.07
C ARG A 48 -23.60 -4.95 21.35
N ARG A 49 -24.60 -4.91 20.46
CA ARG A 49 -25.82 -4.09 20.59
C ARG A 49 -26.96 -4.80 21.31
N VAL A 50 -26.89 -6.11 21.48
CA VAL A 50 -27.99 -6.92 22.01
C VAL A 50 -28.09 -6.83 23.53
N SER A 51 -26.96 -6.96 24.25
CA SER A 51 -26.95 -6.92 25.71
C SER A 51 -25.68 -6.24 26.25
N LYS A 52 -25.77 -5.71 27.49
CA LYS A 52 -24.59 -5.15 28.19
C LYS A 52 -23.50 -6.20 28.40
N LEU A 53 -23.89 -7.45 28.65
CA LEU A 53 -22.98 -8.58 28.79
C LEU A 53 -22.20 -8.83 27.49
N TYR A 54 -22.90 -8.98 26.36
CA TYR A 54 -22.26 -9.18 25.06
C TYR A 54 -21.41 -7.97 24.65
N ARG A 55 -21.80 -6.76 25.06
CA ARG A 55 -20.97 -5.57 24.86
C ARG A 55 -19.64 -5.64 25.61
N GLN A 56 -19.61 -6.25 26.79
CA GLN A 56 -18.39 -6.44 27.55
C GLN A 56 -17.56 -7.60 26.97
N LEU A 57 -18.19 -8.74 26.70
CA LEU A 57 -17.50 -9.93 26.17
C LEU A 57 -16.93 -9.70 24.77
N SER A 58 -17.62 -8.97 23.89
CA SER A 58 -17.11 -8.62 22.56
C SER A 58 -15.95 -7.62 22.57
N LYS A 59 -15.48 -7.16 23.74
CA LYS A 59 -14.25 -6.35 23.88
C LYS A 59 -13.09 -7.16 24.45
N ASP A 60 -13.30 -8.44 24.72
CA ASP A 60 -12.27 -9.30 25.26
C ASP A 60 -11.09 -9.40 24.29
N ALA A 61 -9.87 -9.20 24.81
CA ALA A 61 -8.68 -9.18 23.99
C ALA A 61 -8.30 -10.58 23.45
N ALA A 62 -8.58 -11.64 24.21
CA ALA A 62 -8.28 -13.01 23.77
C ALA A 62 -9.13 -13.38 22.55
N LEU A 63 -10.40 -12.99 22.52
CA LEU A 63 -11.29 -13.16 21.36
C LEU A 63 -10.70 -12.53 20.09
N TRP A 64 -10.39 -11.24 20.10
CA TRP A 64 -9.89 -10.54 18.91
C TRP A 64 -8.51 -11.02 18.47
N LYS A 65 -7.62 -11.36 19.42
CA LYS A 65 -6.32 -11.98 19.09
C LYS A 65 -6.50 -13.37 18.48
N ALA A 66 -7.45 -14.16 18.95
CA ALA A 66 -7.75 -15.47 18.37
C ALA A 66 -8.29 -15.34 16.94
N LEU A 67 -9.19 -14.39 16.69
CA LEU A 67 -9.68 -14.07 15.34
C LEU A 67 -8.56 -13.57 14.44
N LEU A 68 -7.67 -12.71 14.95
CA LEU A 68 -6.54 -12.17 14.19
C LEU A 68 -5.59 -13.27 13.72
N ARG A 69 -5.32 -14.29 14.55
CA ARG A 69 -4.50 -15.45 14.18
C ARG A 69 -5.12 -16.30 13.06
N ARG A 70 -6.46 -16.31 12.98
CA ARG A 70 -7.24 -17.12 12.04
C ARG A 70 -7.64 -16.39 10.77
N ALA A 71 -7.38 -15.08 10.69
CA ALA A 71 -7.75 -14.27 9.54
C ALA A 71 -7.09 -14.81 8.26
N ASP A 72 -7.90 -15.05 7.24
CA ASP A 72 -7.50 -15.51 5.91
C ASP A 72 -7.40 -14.36 4.90
N ILE A 73 -7.62 -13.13 5.37
CA ILE A 73 -7.54 -11.92 4.58
C ILE A 73 -6.19 -11.22 4.76
N PRO A 74 -5.76 -10.42 3.76
CA PRO A 74 -4.55 -9.61 3.90
C PRO A 74 -4.66 -8.62 5.06
N LEU A 75 -3.83 -8.81 6.08
CA LEU A 75 -3.76 -7.90 7.23
C LEU A 75 -2.84 -6.72 6.92
N PRO A 76 -3.15 -5.52 7.44
CA PRO A 76 -2.27 -4.37 7.31
C PRO A 76 -0.94 -4.59 8.04
N ILE A 77 0.14 -4.08 7.44
CA ILE A 77 1.47 -4.18 8.03
C ILE A 77 1.57 -3.17 9.17
N LEU A 78 1.65 -3.65 10.39
CA LEU A 78 1.86 -2.81 11.56
C LEU A 78 3.31 -2.34 11.66
N PRO A 79 3.54 -1.13 12.20
CA PRO A 79 4.88 -0.76 12.65
C PRO A 79 5.41 -1.86 13.58
N PRO A 80 6.64 -2.37 13.40
CA PRO A 80 7.10 -3.54 14.14
C PRO A 80 7.47 -3.21 15.60
N THR A 81 6.77 -2.32 16.29
CA THR A 81 6.99 -2.00 17.70
C THR A 81 6.59 -3.17 18.60
N SER A 82 7.10 -3.18 19.84
CA SER A 82 6.70 -4.19 20.84
C SER A 82 5.19 -4.21 21.08
N GLN A 83 4.53 -3.04 21.03
CA GLN A 83 3.09 -2.88 21.21
C GLN A 83 2.26 -3.56 20.12
N ASN A 84 2.82 -3.74 18.92
CA ASN A 84 2.13 -4.34 17.78
C ASN A 84 2.37 -5.86 17.65
N THR A 85 3.10 -6.47 18.59
CA THR A 85 3.18 -7.94 18.69
C THR A 85 1.88 -8.49 19.24
N ILE A 86 1.44 -9.69 18.81
CA ILE A 86 0.12 -10.21 19.20
C ILE A 86 -0.06 -10.36 20.71
N ASP A 87 1.03 -10.66 21.41
CA ASP A 87 1.01 -10.88 22.86
C ASP A 87 0.80 -9.55 23.61
N HIS A 88 1.39 -8.46 23.13
CA HIS A 88 1.28 -7.14 23.75
C HIS A 88 0.19 -6.23 23.14
N MET A 89 -0.33 -6.58 21.97
CA MET A 89 -1.39 -5.83 21.28
C MET A 89 -2.63 -5.72 22.15
N SER A 90 -3.27 -4.55 22.18
CA SER A 90 -4.54 -4.40 22.88
C SER A 90 -5.67 -5.09 22.11
N GLY A 91 -6.72 -5.52 22.81
CA GLY A 91 -7.91 -6.08 22.14
C GLY A 91 -8.56 -5.10 21.15
N PHE A 92 -8.47 -3.80 21.44
CA PHE A 92 -8.97 -2.74 20.56
C PHE A 92 -8.13 -2.61 19.28
N ASP A 93 -6.81 -2.72 19.37
CA ASP A 93 -5.95 -2.66 18.18
C ASP A 93 -6.17 -3.89 17.30
N ALA A 94 -6.28 -5.08 17.90
CA ALA A 94 -6.62 -6.32 17.18
C ALA A 94 -7.98 -6.21 16.48
N GLU A 95 -9.02 -5.72 17.19
CA GLU A 95 -10.34 -5.43 16.60
C GLU A 95 -10.21 -4.46 15.42
N ARG A 96 -9.49 -3.34 15.61
CA ARG A 96 -9.33 -2.32 14.59
C ARG A 96 -8.67 -2.84 13.32
N ILE A 97 -7.61 -3.62 13.46
CA ILE A 97 -6.89 -4.24 12.35
C ILE A 97 -7.82 -5.13 11.54
N LEU A 98 -8.51 -6.04 12.22
CA LEU A 98 -9.46 -6.97 11.61
C LEU A 98 -10.62 -6.26 10.92
N VAL A 99 -11.25 -5.31 11.61
CA VAL A 99 -12.38 -4.54 11.07
C VAL A 99 -11.95 -3.76 9.83
N ARG A 100 -10.78 -3.11 9.85
CA ARG A 100 -10.27 -2.40 8.69
C ARG A 100 -10.00 -3.34 7.51
N ALA A 101 -9.31 -4.45 7.75
CA ALA A 101 -8.96 -5.42 6.72
C ALA A 101 -10.21 -6.07 6.08
N HIS A 102 -11.21 -6.45 6.88
CA HIS A 102 -12.49 -6.97 6.37
C HIS A 102 -13.29 -5.89 5.65
N SER A 103 -13.36 -4.68 6.22
CA SER A 103 -14.11 -3.57 5.63
C SER A 103 -13.55 -3.16 4.28
N ILE A 104 -12.22 -3.05 4.13
CA ILE A 104 -11.63 -2.67 2.84
C ILE A 104 -11.85 -3.77 1.81
N THR A 105 -11.70 -5.03 2.20
CA THR A 105 -11.92 -6.17 1.30
C THR A 105 -13.37 -6.18 0.79
N ARG A 106 -14.34 -6.03 1.68
CA ARG A 106 -15.75 -5.93 1.30
C ARG A 106 -16.05 -4.70 0.44
N ASN A 107 -15.46 -3.55 0.77
CA ASN A 107 -15.66 -2.32 0.01
C ASN A 107 -15.06 -2.43 -1.41
N TRP A 108 -13.90 -3.08 -1.56
CA TRP A 108 -13.29 -3.31 -2.87
C TRP A 108 -13.99 -4.39 -3.71
N GLN A 109 -14.71 -5.31 -3.06
CA GLN A 109 -15.59 -6.26 -3.73
C GLN A 109 -16.87 -5.61 -4.27
N SER A 110 -17.27 -4.45 -3.72
CA SER A 110 -18.38 -3.66 -4.23
C SER A 110 -18.12 -3.26 -5.70
N PRO A 111 -19.15 -3.24 -6.57
CA PRO A 111 -19.04 -2.63 -7.89
C PRO A 111 -18.61 -1.15 -7.85
N HIS A 112 -18.97 -0.45 -6.77
CA HIS A 112 -18.68 0.95 -6.54
C HIS A 112 -18.08 1.11 -5.13
N PRO A 113 -16.75 0.98 -4.97
CA PRO A 113 -16.11 1.28 -3.70
C PRO A 113 -16.39 2.73 -3.28
N LYS A 114 -16.51 2.98 -1.98
CA LYS A 114 -16.81 4.34 -1.46
C LYS A 114 -15.86 4.71 -0.33
N ALA A 115 -15.46 5.97 -0.28
CA ALA A 115 -14.83 6.50 0.91
C ALA A 115 -15.86 6.48 2.04
N LEU A 116 -15.55 5.77 3.13
CA LEU A 116 -16.43 5.63 4.29
C LEU A 116 -16.28 6.80 5.26
N ARG A 117 -15.13 7.47 5.21
CA ARG A 117 -14.84 8.67 5.98
C ARG A 117 -13.91 9.57 5.20
N GLU A 118 -14.23 10.85 5.21
CA GLU A 118 -13.38 11.92 4.74
C GLU A 118 -13.04 12.84 5.92
N TRP A 119 -11.79 13.29 5.99
CA TRP A 119 -11.38 14.28 6.98
C TRP A 119 -10.13 15.02 6.50
N THR A 120 -9.94 16.24 7.00
CA THR A 120 -8.78 17.06 6.70
C THR A 120 -7.98 17.35 7.97
N PHE A 121 -6.68 17.60 7.82
CA PHE A 121 -5.87 18.15 8.91
C PHE A 121 -4.87 19.18 8.39
N ASP A 122 -4.61 20.18 9.23
CA ASP A 122 -3.71 21.28 8.97
C ASP A 122 -2.25 20.79 9.02
N THR A 123 -1.45 21.19 8.02
CA THR A 123 0.00 20.93 7.99
C THR A 123 0.82 22.07 8.61
N ALA A 124 0.17 22.92 9.40
CA ALA A 124 0.68 24.16 9.95
C ALA A 124 1.17 25.08 8.82
N ASP A 125 2.44 25.48 8.86
CA ASP A 125 3.02 26.40 7.88
C ASP A 125 3.71 25.71 6.70
N TYR A 126 3.48 24.39 6.53
CA TYR A 126 4.16 23.59 5.52
C TYR A 126 3.25 23.27 4.33
N ARG A 127 3.69 23.65 3.12
CA ARG A 127 3.09 23.23 1.86
C ARG A 127 3.73 21.92 1.42
N VAL A 128 2.90 20.88 1.27
CA VAL A 128 3.36 19.54 0.85
C VAL A 128 3.64 19.52 -0.65
N LEU A 129 4.77 18.93 -1.04
CA LEU A 129 5.29 18.87 -2.40
C LEU A 129 5.38 17.44 -2.96
N ASP A 130 5.59 16.47 -2.10
CA ASP A 130 5.59 15.03 -2.40
C ASP A 130 5.30 14.28 -1.10
N MET A 131 4.78 13.06 -1.16
CA MET A 131 4.52 12.27 0.04
C MET A 131 4.51 10.77 -0.21
N THR A 132 4.74 10.01 0.85
CA THR A 132 4.62 8.55 0.84
C THR A 132 4.03 8.08 2.16
N LEU A 133 3.15 7.09 2.11
CA LEU A 133 2.49 6.53 3.27
C LEU A 133 3.15 5.19 3.58
N LEU A 134 3.58 4.99 4.82
CA LEU A 134 4.19 3.72 5.21
C LEU A 134 3.15 2.60 5.27
N PRO A 135 3.58 1.34 5.10
CA PRO A 135 2.69 0.19 5.26
C PRO A 135 1.90 0.26 6.58
N GLY A 136 0.61 -0.11 6.50
CA GLY A 136 -0.37 0.03 7.58
C GLY A 136 -0.93 1.44 7.79
N GLY A 137 -0.36 2.44 7.12
CA GLY A 137 -0.90 3.81 7.03
C GLY A 137 -0.97 4.59 8.35
N ASN A 138 -0.18 4.19 9.35
CA ASN A 138 -0.01 4.92 10.60
C ASN A 138 0.91 6.14 10.44
N HIS A 139 1.93 6.03 9.58
CA HIS A 139 2.92 7.09 9.42
C HIS A 139 2.94 7.60 7.98
N LEU A 140 2.88 8.91 7.82
CA LEU A 140 2.99 9.62 6.54
C LEU A 140 4.31 10.39 6.52
N ILE A 141 5.04 10.33 5.41
CA ILE A 141 6.20 11.18 5.18
C ILE A 141 5.87 12.16 4.08
N THR A 142 6.10 13.45 4.33
CA THR A 142 5.90 14.51 3.34
C THR A 142 7.22 15.22 3.07
N SER A 143 7.59 15.41 1.81
CA SER A 143 8.48 16.50 1.42
C SER A 143 7.66 17.77 1.38
N ALA A 144 7.99 18.73 2.23
CA ALA A 144 7.27 20.00 2.31
C ALA A 144 8.23 21.18 2.26
N CYS A 145 7.70 22.36 1.95
CA CYS A 145 8.41 23.62 2.15
C CYS A 145 7.61 24.53 3.08
N ASN A 146 8.28 25.46 3.75
CA ASN A 146 7.60 26.53 4.45
C ASN A 146 6.79 27.42 3.49
N ARG A 147 5.96 28.31 4.04
CA ARG A 147 5.14 29.29 3.31
C ARG A 147 5.95 30.12 2.29
N ASP A 148 7.16 30.52 2.65
CA ASP A 148 8.04 31.33 1.79
C ASP A 148 8.78 30.51 0.73
N SER A 149 8.61 29.18 0.72
CA SER A 149 9.31 28.25 -0.18
C SER A 149 10.85 28.29 -0.09
N GLN A 150 11.40 28.81 1.01
CA GLN A 150 12.85 28.95 1.23
C GLN A 150 13.46 27.76 1.98
N HIS A 151 12.66 27.06 2.78
CA HIS A 151 13.13 25.94 3.59
C HIS A 151 12.35 24.69 3.24
N TYR A 152 13.08 23.68 2.77
CA TYR A 152 12.54 22.35 2.50
C TYR A 152 12.78 21.44 3.70
N SER A 153 11.83 20.57 3.97
CA SER A 153 11.94 19.57 5.02
C SER A 153 11.17 18.31 4.67
N LEU A 154 11.72 17.17 5.07
CA LEU A 154 11.00 15.92 5.18
C LEU A 154 10.35 15.84 6.56
N ILE A 155 9.03 15.71 6.60
CA ILE A 155 8.25 15.69 7.83
C ILE A 155 7.62 14.30 7.98
N VAL A 156 7.78 13.71 9.16
CA VAL A 156 7.14 12.45 9.55
C VAL A 156 5.92 12.79 10.40
N TRP A 157 4.76 12.34 9.97
CA TRP A 157 3.47 12.49 10.65
C TRP A 157 3.00 11.15 11.18
N ASP A 158 2.47 11.13 12.39
CA ASP A 158 1.66 10.02 12.91
C ASP A 158 0.18 10.36 12.73
N LEU A 159 -0.50 9.59 11.88
CA LEU A 159 -1.90 9.77 11.51
C LEU A 159 -2.89 9.11 12.48
N ASP A 160 -2.39 8.28 13.39
CA ASP A 160 -3.20 7.39 14.23
C ASP A 160 -3.16 7.77 15.72
N VAL A 161 -2.58 8.92 16.04
CA VAL A 161 -2.62 9.53 17.37
C VAL A 161 -4.06 9.88 17.75
N ARG A 162 -4.38 9.75 19.05
CA ARG A 162 -5.67 10.16 19.58
C ARG A 162 -5.89 11.66 19.40
N GLY A 163 -6.73 12.02 18.45
CA GLY A 163 -7.12 13.40 18.21
C GLY A 163 -6.95 13.73 16.74
N ALA A 164 -6.00 14.62 16.45
CA ALA A 164 -5.54 14.97 15.12
C ALA A 164 -4.16 14.34 14.87
N PRO A 165 -3.76 14.17 13.58
CA PRO A 165 -2.39 13.78 13.26
C PRO A 165 -1.36 14.68 13.91
N LYS A 166 -0.23 14.10 14.29
CA LYS A 166 0.85 14.82 14.98
C LYS A 166 2.12 14.78 14.13
N MET A 167 2.77 15.94 13.99
CA MET A 167 4.12 16.01 13.46
C MET A 167 5.10 15.42 14.46
N VAL A 168 5.78 14.33 14.07
CA VAL A 168 6.69 13.58 14.93
C VAL A 168 8.14 14.09 14.80
N ALA A 169 8.59 14.26 13.56
CA ALA A 169 9.96 14.67 13.28
C ALA A 169 10.03 15.48 11.98
N GLY A 170 10.97 16.43 11.91
CA GLY A 170 11.29 17.20 10.72
C GLY A 170 12.79 17.10 10.40
N ILE A 171 13.11 16.92 9.12
CA ILE A 171 14.47 16.77 8.62
C ILE A 171 14.68 17.85 7.56
N PRO A 172 15.54 18.86 7.80
CA PRO A 172 15.81 19.87 6.78
C PRO A 172 16.49 19.22 5.58
N THR A 173 16.05 19.62 4.39
CA THR A 173 16.61 19.18 3.11
C THR A 173 17.03 20.40 2.30
N ASP A 174 18.08 20.25 1.49
CA ASP A 174 18.59 21.34 0.65
C ASP A 174 17.59 21.72 -0.48
N SER A 175 16.73 20.77 -0.88
CA SER A 175 15.74 20.91 -1.95
C SER A 175 14.51 20.06 -1.65
N LYS A 176 13.49 20.11 -2.51
CA LYS A 176 12.42 19.08 -2.56
C LYS A 176 13.04 17.68 -2.58
N ALA A 177 12.50 16.78 -1.77
CA ALA A 177 12.83 15.37 -1.79
C ALA A 177 11.87 14.65 -2.76
N TYR A 178 12.44 14.00 -3.77
CA TYR A 178 11.75 13.27 -4.83
C TYR A 178 11.80 11.77 -4.60
N ASN A 179 10.81 11.06 -5.16
CA ASN A 179 10.75 9.60 -5.16
C ASN A 179 10.97 9.05 -3.75
N ILE A 180 10.28 9.64 -2.78
CA ILE A 180 10.42 9.29 -1.37
C ILE A 180 9.98 7.84 -1.21
N GLN A 181 10.87 7.01 -0.67
CA GLN A 181 10.53 5.70 -0.18
C GLN A 181 10.76 5.60 1.31
N ALA A 182 9.89 4.87 1.98
CA ALA A 182 10.03 4.59 3.38
C ALA A 182 9.52 3.19 3.72
N LYS A 183 10.21 2.53 4.65
CA LYS A 183 9.93 1.16 5.05
C LYS A 183 10.32 0.94 6.49
N TYR A 184 9.59 0.07 7.18
CA TYR A 184 10.06 -0.46 8.46
C TYR A 184 11.11 -1.52 8.19
N MET A 185 12.28 -1.39 8.80
CA MET A 185 13.39 -2.33 8.64
C MET A 185 14.12 -2.51 9.97
N THR A 186 14.89 -3.59 10.09
CA THR A 186 15.75 -3.81 11.26
C THR A 186 17.19 -3.45 10.91
N LEU A 187 17.75 -2.44 11.58
CA LEU A 187 19.15 -2.02 11.44
C LEU A 187 19.91 -2.39 12.73
N ASN A 188 20.94 -3.24 12.65
CA ASN A 188 21.72 -3.66 13.84
C ASN A 188 20.86 -4.22 14.99
N GLY A 189 19.77 -4.93 14.67
CA GLY A 189 18.81 -5.44 15.67
C GLY A 189 17.80 -4.40 16.18
N GLU A 190 17.97 -3.13 15.86
CA GLU A 190 17.03 -2.06 16.18
C GLU A 190 15.97 -1.91 15.09
N LYS A 191 14.71 -1.77 15.48
CA LYS A 191 13.60 -1.59 14.56
C LYS A 191 13.41 -0.12 14.24
N CYS A 192 13.51 0.23 12.97
CA CYS A 192 13.59 1.60 12.51
C CYS A 192 12.62 1.84 11.35
N LEU A 193 12.21 3.10 11.22
CA LEU A 193 11.70 3.64 9.97
C LEU A 193 12.90 4.07 9.14
N VAL A 194 13.15 3.40 8.02
CA VAL A 194 14.19 3.76 7.05
C VAL A 194 13.52 4.55 5.94
N LEU A 195 14.11 5.69 5.59
CA LEU A 195 13.67 6.52 4.49
C LEU A 195 14.82 6.78 3.52
N ALA A 196 14.48 6.88 2.25
CA ALA A 196 15.40 7.22 1.20
C ALA A 196 14.70 8.08 0.16
N TYR A 197 15.42 9.04 -0.40
CA TYR A 197 14.88 10.00 -1.33
C TYR A 197 15.99 10.51 -2.26
N LEU A 198 15.55 11.10 -3.37
CA LEU A 198 16.41 11.77 -4.33
C LEU A 198 16.30 13.28 -4.15
N GLN A 199 17.41 13.97 -4.28
CA GLN A 199 17.47 15.42 -4.42
C GLN A 199 18.11 15.74 -5.75
N ARG A 200 17.73 16.88 -6.31
CA ARG A 200 18.41 17.44 -7.47
C ARG A 200 18.66 18.92 -7.25
N ASP A 201 19.80 19.35 -7.73
CA ASP A 201 20.17 20.75 -7.79
C ASP A 201 20.80 21.05 -9.16
N TYR A 202 20.79 22.30 -9.58
CA TYR A 202 21.38 22.68 -10.85
C TYR A 202 22.89 22.44 -10.84
N LEU A 203 23.40 21.86 -11.93
CA LEU A 203 24.84 21.57 -12.03
C LEU A 203 25.67 22.84 -12.22
N LEU A 204 25.12 23.83 -12.93
CA LEU A 204 25.83 25.05 -13.30
C LEU A 204 25.46 26.18 -12.35
N LYS A 205 26.47 26.87 -11.80
CA LYS A 205 26.26 28.02 -10.90
C LYS A 205 25.36 29.11 -11.50
N ARG A 206 25.49 29.37 -12.80
CA ARG A 206 24.65 30.34 -13.52
C ARG A 206 23.17 29.97 -13.49
N ASP A 207 22.85 28.68 -13.50
CA ASP A 207 21.47 28.19 -13.49
C ASP A 207 20.91 28.27 -12.06
N ILE A 208 21.75 28.00 -11.04
CA ILE A 208 21.41 28.26 -9.62
C ILE A 208 21.10 29.74 -9.41
N GLU A 209 21.97 30.64 -9.88
CA GLU A 209 21.78 32.09 -9.80
C GLU A 209 20.55 32.54 -10.60
N ALA A 210 20.32 31.99 -11.79
CA ALA A 210 19.14 32.26 -12.59
C ALA A 210 17.85 31.82 -11.88
N ALA A 211 17.85 30.65 -11.22
CA ALA A 211 16.72 30.16 -10.45
C ALA A 211 16.46 31.03 -9.22
N ALA A 212 17.51 31.45 -8.50
CA ALA A 212 17.40 32.37 -7.37
C ALA A 212 16.84 33.75 -7.78
N LEU A 213 17.12 34.18 -9.02
CA LEU A 213 16.57 35.41 -9.61
C LEU A 213 15.19 35.20 -10.29
N GLY A 214 14.61 34.00 -10.22
CA GLY A 214 13.31 33.68 -10.85
C GLY A 214 13.33 33.67 -12.38
N ARG A 215 14.50 33.61 -13.02
CA ARG A 215 14.65 33.56 -14.49
C ARG A 215 14.39 32.16 -15.06
N ILE A 216 14.63 31.14 -14.25
CA ILE A 216 14.25 29.75 -14.52
C ILE A 216 13.54 29.19 -13.28
N GLU A 217 12.72 28.16 -13.46
CA GLU A 217 12.05 27.52 -12.33
C GLU A 217 13.06 26.90 -11.35
N PRO A 218 12.85 26.97 -10.03
CA PRO A 218 13.65 26.23 -9.08
C PRO A 218 13.66 24.73 -9.38
N ALA A 219 14.82 24.07 -9.23
CA ALA A 219 14.95 22.63 -9.46
C ALA A 219 13.90 21.83 -8.66
N GLY A 220 13.55 22.33 -7.47
CA GLY A 220 12.52 21.83 -6.55
C GLY A 220 11.09 21.77 -7.11
N LEU A 221 10.75 22.62 -8.08
CA LEU A 221 9.38 22.74 -8.62
C LEU A 221 9.15 21.96 -9.90
N LEU A 222 10.21 21.52 -10.58
CA LEU A 222 10.07 20.78 -11.82
C LEU A 222 9.43 19.39 -11.58
N SER A 223 8.77 18.83 -12.57
CA SER A 223 8.20 17.48 -12.50
C SER A 223 9.29 16.40 -12.49
N THR A 224 8.98 15.21 -11.97
CA THR A 224 9.81 13.99 -12.13
C THR A 224 9.40 13.15 -13.33
N TYR A 225 8.20 13.40 -13.88
CA TYR A 225 7.62 12.62 -14.96
C TYR A 225 8.05 13.08 -16.35
N HIS A 226 8.47 14.34 -16.46
CA HIS A 226 8.89 14.92 -17.73
C HIS A 226 10.40 14.88 -17.88
N LYS A 227 10.85 14.63 -19.11
CA LYS A 227 12.25 14.81 -19.49
C LYS A 227 12.55 16.30 -19.43
N ILE A 228 13.50 16.68 -18.58
CA ILE A 228 13.95 18.06 -18.43
C ILE A 228 15.31 18.18 -19.11
N ASP A 229 15.49 19.19 -19.97
CA ASP A 229 16.71 19.39 -20.75
C ASP A 229 17.86 20.06 -19.94
N SER A 230 17.60 20.40 -18.67
CA SER A 230 18.59 20.94 -17.76
C SER A 230 19.53 19.86 -17.20
N ARG A 231 20.76 20.26 -16.88
CA ARG A 231 21.74 19.39 -16.22
C ARG A 231 21.67 19.55 -14.72
N PHE A 232 21.45 18.45 -14.02
CA PHE A 232 21.38 18.42 -12.56
C PHE A 232 22.54 17.67 -11.94
N HIS A 233 22.87 18.04 -10.71
CA HIS A 233 23.50 17.17 -9.75
C HIS A 233 22.42 16.38 -9.02
N TYR A 234 22.56 15.07 -8.92
CA TYR A 234 21.65 14.21 -8.19
C TYR A 234 22.30 13.71 -6.91
N GLU A 235 21.55 13.74 -5.82
CA GLU A 235 21.94 13.17 -4.54
C GLU A 235 20.88 12.17 -4.08
N CYS A 236 21.30 10.92 -3.85
CA CYS A 236 20.49 9.95 -3.13
C CYS A 236 20.87 9.99 -1.65
N VAL A 237 19.90 10.26 -0.79
CA VAL A 237 20.07 10.29 0.66
C VAL A 237 19.24 9.18 1.26
N ALA A 238 19.83 8.45 2.21
CA ALA A 238 19.10 7.52 3.04
C ALA A 238 19.48 7.69 4.50
N GLY A 239 18.50 7.51 5.37
CA GLY A 239 18.70 7.51 6.80
C GLY A 239 17.54 6.83 7.50
N TYR A 240 17.55 6.90 8.82
CA TYR A 240 16.54 6.23 9.63
C TYR A 240 16.14 7.04 10.86
N LEU A 241 14.96 6.70 11.35
CA LEU A 241 14.39 7.11 12.63
C LEU A 241 14.08 5.83 13.42
N SER A 242 14.66 5.70 14.61
CA SER A 242 14.32 4.62 15.54
C SER A 242 12.83 4.66 15.89
N LEU A 243 12.14 3.51 15.83
CA LEU A 243 10.72 3.45 16.19
C LEU A 243 10.49 3.71 17.69
N GLU A 244 11.48 3.39 18.53
CA GLU A 244 11.42 3.72 19.95
C GLU A 244 11.48 5.24 20.15
N ASN A 245 12.41 5.93 19.48
CA ASN A 245 12.47 7.39 19.54
C ASN A 245 11.22 8.02 18.95
N MET A 246 10.70 7.48 17.85
CA MET A 246 9.43 7.91 17.25
C MET A 246 8.28 7.88 18.26
N GLN A 247 8.14 6.78 19.01
CA GLN A 247 7.14 6.68 20.09
C GLN A 247 7.35 7.74 21.16
N ARG A 248 8.61 7.96 21.59
CA ARG A 248 8.93 9.00 22.59
C ARG A 248 8.55 10.41 22.11
N PHE A 249 8.72 10.71 20.82
CA PHE A 249 8.28 11.99 20.23
C PHE A 249 6.74 12.12 20.20
N VAL A 250 6.04 11.03 19.87
CA VAL A 250 4.56 10.97 19.90
C VAL A 250 4.03 11.18 21.31
N ASP A 251 4.71 10.64 22.32
CA ASP A 251 4.30 10.69 23.73
C ASP A 251 4.56 12.05 24.41
N ILE A 252 5.22 13.01 23.76
CA ILE A 252 5.38 14.36 24.31
C ILE A 252 3.99 14.99 24.50
N PRO A 253 3.58 15.35 25.73
CA PRO A 253 2.22 15.77 26.04
C PRO A 253 1.93 17.24 25.69
N TYR A 254 2.94 17.97 25.22
CA TYR A 254 2.86 19.39 24.89
C TYR A 254 2.51 19.59 23.40
N PRO A 255 1.74 20.63 23.05
CA PRO A 255 1.52 21.03 21.65
C PRO A 255 2.83 21.43 20.95
N CYS A 256 2.95 21.13 19.65
CA CYS A 256 4.20 21.24 18.88
C CYS A 256 4.79 22.67 18.80
N ASP A 257 3.97 23.70 19.00
CA ASP A 257 4.32 25.12 18.95
C ASP A 257 4.84 25.69 20.29
N THR A 258 4.71 24.94 21.38
CA THR A 258 5.08 25.38 22.73
C THR A 258 6.59 25.38 22.98
N ALA A 259 7.04 26.20 23.93
CA ALA A 259 8.45 26.23 24.34
C ALA A 259 8.85 24.93 25.07
N GLU A 260 7.92 24.36 25.83
CA GLU A 260 8.03 23.10 26.57
C GLU A 260 8.24 21.92 25.60
N TYR A 261 7.46 21.85 24.52
CA TYR A 261 7.66 20.83 23.48
C TYR A 261 9.06 20.91 22.87
N ARG A 262 9.53 22.12 22.54
CA ARG A 262 10.88 22.33 22.00
C ARG A 262 11.97 21.97 23.02
N ALA A 263 11.75 22.24 24.31
CA ALA A 263 12.67 21.87 25.37
C ALA A 263 12.76 20.34 25.54
N GLU A 264 11.62 19.64 25.54
CA GLU A 264 11.59 18.17 25.61
C GLU A 264 12.19 17.52 24.35
N MET A 265 11.86 18.04 23.16
CA MET A 265 12.40 17.52 21.90
C MET A 265 13.93 17.64 21.84
N LYS A 266 14.52 18.69 22.41
CA LYS A 266 15.98 18.85 22.54
C LYS A 266 16.65 17.85 23.48
N LYS A 267 15.91 17.26 24.42
CA LYS A 267 16.43 16.22 25.34
C LYS A 267 16.48 14.84 24.67
N LEU A 268 15.65 14.62 23.65
CA LEU A 268 15.60 13.36 22.92
C LEU A 268 16.77 13.26 21.91
N PRO A 269 17.19 12.03 21.56
CA PRO A 269 18.18 11.83 20.50
C PRO A 269 17.73 12.48 19.19
N LYS A 270 18.68 12.84 18.33
CA LYS A 270 18.34 13.37 17.00
C LYS A 270 17.39 12.40 16.29
N ALA A 271 16.24 12.90 15.87
CA ALA A 271 15.20 12.07 15.26
C ALA A 271 15.71 11.30 14.03
N PHE A 272 16.60 11.93 13.24
CA PHE A 272 17.08 11.34 12.01
C PHE A 272 18.59 11.21 11.93
N ILE A 273 19.04 10.00 11.63
CA ILE A 273 20.44 9.65 11.43
C ILE A 273 20.63 9.28 9.96
N ILE A 274 21.48 10.04 9.27
CA ILE A 274 21.82 9.79 7.86
C ILE A 274 22.76 8.59 7.79
N LEU A 275 22.38 7.57 7.03
CA LEU A 275 23.17 6.36 6.81
C LEU A 275 24.10 6.49 5.60
N ARG A 276 23.54 7.01 4.49
CA ARG A 276 24.21 7.08 3.20
C ARG A 276 23.84 8.35 2.45
N ARG A 277 24.82 8.89 1.75
CA ARG A 277 24.66 9.95 0.75
C ARG A 277 25.48 9.58 -0.47
N LYS A 278 24.86 9.62 -1.65
CA LYS A 278 25.55 9.38 -2.92
C LYS A 278 25.23 10.52 -3.88
N LYS A 279 26.26 11.32 -4.16
CA LYS A 279 26.26 12.43 -5.10
C LYS A 279 26.76 11.97 -6.48
N THR A 280 26.07 12.37 -7.55
CA THR A 280 26.44 12.02 -8.94
C THR A 280 25.95 13.07 -9.93
N ARG A 281 26.56 13.14 -11.11
CA ARG A 281 26.10 13.96 -12.24
C ARG A 281 25.19 13.20 -13.19
N GLU A 282 25.19 11.88 -13.09
CA GLU A 282 24.27 11.01 -13.83
C GLU A 282 22.90 11.02 -13.16
N ILE A 283 21.85 10.84 -13.96
CA ILE A 283 20.47 10.76 -13.48
C ILE A 283 20.35 9.62 -12.47
N LEU A 284 19.76 9.90 -11.32
CA LEU A 284 19.31 8.87 -10.39
C LEU A 284 17.81 8.66 -10.57
N SER A 285 17.39 7.41 -10.66
CA SER A 285 15.99 7.03 -10.79
C SER A 285 15.70 5.73 -10.03
N SER A 286 14.40 5.39 -9.94
CA SER A 286 13.91 4.09 -9.45
C SER A 286 14.61 3.61 -8.17
N LEU A 287 14.36 4.37 -7.10
CA LEU A 287 14.87 4.06 -5.77
C LEU A 287 14.07 2.90 -5.18
N VAL A 288 14.73 1.94 -4.52
CA VAL A 288 14.08 0.78 -3.88
C VAL A 288 14.72 0.47 -2.52
N LEU A 289 13.89 0.31 -1.48
CA LEU A 289 14.29 -0.11 -0.13
C LEU A 289 13.84 -1.55 0.18
N GLY A 290 14.76 -2.40 0.59
CA GLY A 290 14.40 -3.76 1.00
C GLY A 290 15.54 -4.55 1.59
N GLU A 291 15.26 -5.80 1.93
CA GLU A 291 16.26 -6.71 2.47
C GLU A 291 16.79 -7.61 1.36
N LEU A 292 18.11 -7.75 1.31
CA LEU A 292 18.83 -8.69 0.44
C LEU A 292 19.89 -9.38 1.28
N PHE A 293 20.04 -10.70 1.11
CA PHE A 293 21.00 -11.49 1.90
C PHE A 293 20.77 -11.35 3.42
N GLY A 294 19.52 -11.18 3.85
CA GLY A 294 19.15 -10.95 5.25
C GLY A 294 19.59 -9.59 5.81
N VAL A 295 19.96 -8.64 4.95
CA VAL A 295 20.51 -7.35 5.34
C VAL A 295 19.74 -6.22 4.63
N PRO A 296 19.49 -5.09 5.30
CA PRO A 296 18.84 -3.92 4.69
C PRO A 296 19.74 -3.28 3.61
N HIS A 297 19.17 -3.10 2.42
CA HIS A 297 19.80 -2.53 1.25
C HIS A 297 18.94 -1.40 0.65
N LEU A 298 19.65 -0.45 0.05
CA LEU A 298 19.10 0.59 -0.81
C LEU A 298 19.63 0.37 -2.22
N LEU A 299 18.72 0.32 -3.19
CA LEU A 299 19.05 0.27 -4.60
C LEU A 299 18.62 1.57 -5.28
N VAL A 300 19.42 2.01 -6.23
CA VAL A 300 19.10 3.16 -7.08
C VAL A 300 19.66 2.93 -8.47
N VAL A 301 18.89 3.26 -9.50
CA VAL A 301 19.37 3.25 -10.88
C VAL A 301 20.21 4.50 -11.10
N LYS A 302 21.41 4.34 -11.66
CA LYS A 302 22.35 5.41 -12.00
C LYS A 302 22.56 5.41 -13.51
N GLY A 303 22.20 6.51 -14.16
CA GLY A 303 22.20 6.62 -15.61
C GLY A 303 21.16 5.70 -16.24
N THR A 304 21.54 4.97 -17.29
CA THR A 304 20.61 4.14 -18.07
C THR A 304 20.82 2.63 -17.90
N LYS A 305 21.96 2.19 -17.34
CA LYS A 305 22.36 0.78 -17.29
C LYS A 305 22.85 0.29 -15.93
N ASP A 306 23.19 1.20 -15.02
CA ASP A 306 23.80 0.83 -13.74
C ASP A 306 22.75 0.78 -12.62
N ILE A 307 22.82 -0.26 -11.80
CA ILE A 307 22.08 -0.38 -10.55
C ILE A 307 23.08 -0.37 -9.40
N VAL A 308 22.99 0.62 -8.52
CA VAL A 308 23.88 0.78 -7.37
C VAL A 308 23.23 0.18 -6.13
N PHE A 309 23.89 -0.81 -5.54
CA PHE A 309 23.53 -1.47 -4.29
C PHE A 309 24.29 -0.83 -3.14
N MET A 310 23.57 -0.36 -2.12
CA MET A 310 24.14 0.22 -0.92
C MET A 310 23.65 -0.53 0.31
N LYS A 311 24.57 -1.18 1.01
CA LYS A 311 24.29 -1.77 2.32
C LYS A 311 24.04 -0.66 3.36
N LEU A 312 22.92 -0.73 4.07
CA LEU A 312 22.51 0.28 5.06
C LEU A 312 23.10 0.02 6.45
N VAL A 313 23.60 -1.20 6.69
CA VAL A 313 24.23 -1.62 7.95
C VAL A 313 25.75 -1.74 7.79
N GLY A 314 26.50 -1.43 8.85
CA GLY A 314 27.95 -1.57 8.93
C GLY A 314 28.73 -0.32 8.53
N GLU A 315 30.00 -0.27 8.97
CA GLU A 315 30.85 0.93 8.92
C GLU A 315 31.42 1.26 7.53
N GLY A 316 31.19 0.41 6.53
CA GLY A 316 31.73 0.61 5.18
C GLY A 316 30.90 1.53 4.29
N ARG A 317 31.54 2.47 3.57
CA ARG A 317 30.92 3.23 2.45
C ARG A 317 30.91 2.45 1.13
N ALA A 318 31.20 1.16 1.18
CA ALA A 318 31.24 0.31 0.01
C ALA A 318 29.85 0.16 -0.61
N HIS A 319 29.82 0.17 -1.93
CA HIS A 319 28.65 -0.09 -2.74
C HIS A 319 29.05 -1.04 -3.87
N ALA A 320 28.09 -1.82 -4.34
CA ALA A 320 28.27 -2.62 -5.54
C ALA A 320 27.50 -1.97 -6.69
N THR A 321 28.08 -1.94 -7.88
CA THR A 321 27.42 -1.44 -9.10
C THR A 321 27.24 -2.60 -10.05
N LEU A 322 26.00 -2.90 -10.40
CA LEU A 322 25.65 -3.85 -11.44
C LEU A 322 25.43 -3.05 -12.73
N THR A 323 26.32 -3.21 -13.70
CA THR A 323 26.10 -2.72 -15.06
C THR A 323 25.38 -3.80 -15.84
N CYS A 324 24.14 -3.55 -16.19
CA CYS A 324 23.37 -4.53 -16.95
C CYS A 324 23.77 -4.48 -18.43
N MET A 325 24.20 -5.61 -18.99
CA MET A 325 24.65 -5.71 -20.39
C MET A 325 23.48 -5.46 -21.36
N ASP A 326 23.78 -4.89 -22.52
CA ASP A 326 22.79 -4.70 -23.59
C ASP A 326 22.33 -6.05 -24.14
N ASP A 327 21.06 -6.16 -24.54
CA ASP A 327 20.57 -7.38 -25.17
C ASP A 327 21.25 -7.56 -26.54
N PRO A 328 21.82 -8.74 -26.86
CA PRO A 328 22.53 -8.96 -28.11
C PRO A 328 21.69 -8.67 -29.36
N ASN A 329 20.37 -8.89 -29.31
CA ASN A 329 19.48 -8.64 -30.44
C ASN A 329 19.24 -7.14 -30.69
N TYR A 330 19.57 -6.30 -29.70
CA TYR A 330 19.35 -4.87 -29.73
C TYR A 330 20.62 -4.06 -29.40
N ALA A 331 21.80 -4.64 -29.54
CA ALA A 331 23.06 -4.03 -29.10
C ALA A 331 23.34 -2.63 -29.69
N GLN A 332 22.73 -2.29 -30.83
CA GLN A 332 22.86 -0.98 -31.49
C GLN A 332 21.82 0.05 -31.03
N SER A 333 20.80 -0.39 -30.29
CA SER A 333 19.71 0.46 -29.82
C SER A 333 20.00 0.99 -28.40
N PRO A 334 19.65 2.25 -28.10
CA PRO A 334 19.73 2.78 -26.75
C PRO A 334 18.86 1.99 -25.78
N HIS A 335 19.44 1.62 -24.65
CA HIS A 335 18.78 0.93 -23.55
C HIS A 335 18.60 1.90 -22.37
N ALA A 336 17.46 1.83 -21.69
CA ALA A 336 17.19 2.59 -20.47
C ALA A 336 16.41 1.75 -19.44
N ILE A 337 16.96 1.60 -18.24
CA ILE A 337 16.23 1.02 -17.11
C ILE A 337 15.11 1.98 -16.70
N LYS A 338 13.86 1.50 -16.70
CA LYS A 338 12.67 2.29 -16.36
C LYS A 338 12.23 2.05 -14.93
N ALA A 339 12.27 0.80 -14.47
CA ALA A 339 11.90 0.46 -13.10
C ALA A 339 12.66 -0.78 -12.62
N ILE A 340 12.84 -0.89 -11.31
CA ILE A 340 13.47 -2.04 -10.66
C ILE A 340 12.64 -2.48 -9.45
N GLN A 341 12.72 -3.75 -9.08
CA GLN A 341 12.14 -4.30 -7.86
C GLN A 341 13.08 -5.34 -7.25
N LEU A 342 13.19 -5.33 -5.93
CA LEU A 342 13.93 -6.34 -5.17
C LEU A 342 13.13 -7.65 -5.10
N LEU A 343 13.82 -8.78 -5.27
CA LEU A 343 13.29 -10.13 -5.06
C LEU A 343 14.10 -10.84 -3.95
N PRO A 344 13.83 -10.55 -2.66
CA PRO A 344 14.65 -11.03 -1.54
C PRO A 344 14.80 -12.56 -1.48
N GLN A 345 13.72 -13.30 -1.78
CA GLN A 345 13.69 -14.76 -1.73
C GLN A 345 14.56 -15.42 -2.81
N GLU A 346 14.85 -14.70 -3.88
CA GLU A 346 15.66 -15.17 -5.00
C GLU A 346 17.07 -14.56 -5.00
N GLU A 347 17.37 -13.70 -4.02
CA GLU A 347 18.59 -12.88 -4.00
C GLU A 347 18.84 -12.17 -5.34
N SER A 348 17.77 -11.65 -5.94
CA SER A 348 17.77 -11.11 -7.30
C SER A 348 17.07 -9.75 -7.39
N VAL A 349 17.23 -9.10 -8.54
CA VAL A 349 16.60 -7.82 -8.88
C VAL A 349 15.85 -7.99 -10.19
N PHE A 350 14.56 -7.69 -10.17
CA PHE A 350 13.74 -7.58 -11.37
C PHE A 350 13.92 -6.20 -11.99
N VAL A 351 14.10 -6.16 -13.31
CA VAL A 351 14.41 -4.94 -14.07
C VAL A 351 13.46 -4.85 -15.27
N VAL A 352 12.84 -3.68 -15.43
CA VAL A 352 12.09 -3.31 -16.64
C VAL A 352 12.95 -2.35 -17.44
N ARG A 353 13.29 -2.74 -18.66
CA ARG A 353 14.16 -1.96 -19.54
C ARG A 353 13.44 -1.62 -20.83
N GLU A 354 13.60 -0.39 -21.26
CA GLU A 354 13.16 0.09 -22.56
C GLU A 354 14.32 0.09 -23.54
N VAL A 355 14.05 -0.36 -24.75
CA VAL A 355 14.97 -0.36 -25.88
C VAL A 355 14.38 0.51 -26.99
N ASP A 356 15.10 1.57 -27.34
CA ASP A 356 14.71 2.50 -28.40
C ASP A 356 15.08 1.93 -29.77
N THR A 357 14.24 1.04 -30.29
CA THR A 357 14.46 0.40 -31.58
C THR A 357 14.22 1.39 -32.72
N GLN A 358 15.22 1.58 -33.59
CA GLN A 358 15.11 2.45 -34.76
C GLN A 358 14.06 1.88 -35.74
N ARG A 359 13.01 2.64 -36.00
CA ARG A 359 11.98 2.40 -37.01
C ARG A 359 11.65 3.73 -37.72
N PRO A 360 10.97 3.71 -38.89
CA PRO A 360 10.58 4.94 -39.58
C PRO A 360 9.93 5.92 -38.59
N MET A 361 10.31 7.20 -38.66
CA MET A 361 9.99 8.25 -37.67
C MET A 361 8.51 8.28 -37.21
N GLU A 362 7.61 7.81 -38.06
CA GLU A 362 6.16 7.83 -37.85
C GLU A 362 5.64 6.75 -36.87
N SER A 363 6.46 5.78 -36.44
CA SER A 363 6.00 4.73 -35.50
C SER A 363 7.09 4.26 -34.53
N ARG A 364 7.59 5.18 -33.69
CA ARG A 364 8.43 4.79 -32.55
C ARG A 364 7.66 3.82 -31.66
N ARG A 365 8.12 2.57 -31.62
CA ARG A 365 7.54 1.50 -30.80
C ARG A 365 8.68 0.91 -29.97
N PRO A 366 8.93 1.44 -28.76
CA PRO A 366 9.97 0.90 -27.92
C PRO A 366 9.71 -0.59 -27.66
N THR A 367 10.80 -1.34 -27.54
CA THR A 367 10.73 -2.73 -27.08
C THR A 367 11.00 -2.76 -25.59
N TYR A 368 10.20 -3.52 -24.84
CA TYR A 368 10.41 -3.69 -23.40
C TYR A 368 10.98 -5.07 -23.10
N LEU A 369 12.06 -5.07 -22.32
CA LEU A 369 12.71 -6.25 -21.78
C LEU A 369 12.37 -6.34 -20.29
N PHE A 370 11.96 -7.53 -19.87
CA PHE A 370 11.73 -7.89 -18.47
C PHE A 370 12.83 -8.85 -18.08
N GLU A 371 13.62 -8.48 -17.09
CA GLU A 371 14.88 -9.16 -16.82
C GLU A 371 15.05 -9.43 -15.32
N ILE A 372 15.71 -10.53 -14.98
CA ILE A 372 16.10 -10.85 -13.60
C ILE A 372 17.61 -10.96 -13.54
N TYR A 373 18.23 -10.20 -12.63
CA TYR A 373 19.67 -10.24 -12.37
C TYR A 373 19.95 -10.78 -10.97
N ALA A 374 21.04 -11.54 -10.82
CA ALA A 374 21.58 -11.83 -9.50
C ALA A 374 21.97 -10.53 -8.79
N ALA A 375 21.51 -10.35 -7.56
CA ALA A 375 21.89 -9.19 -6.76
C ALA A 375 23.38 -9.27 -6.37
N LEU A 376 24.01 -8.11 -6.21
CA LEU A 376 25.42 -8.04 -5.82
C LEU A 376 25.57 -7.91 -4.31
N ARG A 377 26.44 -8.75 -3.71
CA ARG A 377 26.81 -8.62 -2.31
C ARG A 377 27.74 -7.42 -2.12
N CYS A 378 27.37 -6.50 -1.23
CA CYS A 378 28.22 -5.38 -0.85
C CYS A 378 29.30 -5.84 0.14
N GLY A 379 30.54 -5.95 -0.34
CA GLY A 379 31.72 -6.22 0.50
C GLY A 379 32.32 -4.95 1.13
N TYR A 380 33.61 -4.99 1.47
CA TYR A 380 34.34 -3.82 2.01
C TYR A 380 34.88 -2.88 0.92
N ARG A 381 34.95 -3.35 -0.32
CA ARG A 381 35.44 -2.58 -1.48
C ARG A 381 34.28 -2.23 -2.40
N VAL A 382 34.43 -1.12 -3.11
CA VAL A 382 33.53 -0.79 -4.22
C VAL A 382 33.78 -1.81 -5.33
N ILE A 383 32.74 -2.51 -5.75
CA ILE A 383 32.79 -3.47 -6.85
C ILE A 383 31.89 -2.99 -7.98
N THR A 384 32.35 -3.18 -9.22
CA THR A 384 31.54 -2.98 -10.41
C THR A 384 31.57 -4.27 -11.21
N GLN A 385 30.39 -4.84 -11.47
CA GLN A 385 30.26 -6.08 -12.20
C GLN A 385 29.30 -5.89 -13.38
N ARG A 386 29.64 -6.52 -14.50
CA ARG A 386 28.82 -6.55 -15.71
C ARG A 386 28.17 -7.91 -15.82
N HIS A 387 26.85 -7.98 -15.75
CA HIS A 387 26.13 -9.25 -15.88
C HIS A 387 25.14 -9.21 -17.05
N SER A 388 24.97 -10.37 -17.66
CA SER A 388 23.79 -10.69 -18.47
C SER A 388 22.63 -11.11 -17.55
N PRO A 389 21.37 -10.92 -17.98
CA PRO A 389 20.23 -11.37 -17.19
C PRO A 389 20.22 -12.90 -17.04
N GLN A 390 19.81 -13.39 -15.87
CA GLN A 390 19.58 -14.84 -15.64
C GLN A 390 18.36 -15.33 -16.39
N TYR A 391 17.33 -14.47 -16.44
CA TYR A 391 16.10 -14.67 -17.20
C TYR A 391 15.78 -13.37 -17.92
N SER A 392 15.37 -13.48 -19.18
CA SER A 392 14.89 -12.35 -19.97
C SER A 392 13.61 -12.78 -20.68
N ALA A 393 12.61 -11.92 -20.64
CA ALA A 393 11.42 -12.01 -21.47
C ALA A 393 11.30 -10.72 -22.28
N THR A 394 11.25 -10.87 -23.59
CA THR A 394 11.01 -9.77 -24.52
C THR A 394 9.54 -9.74 -24.85
N SER A 395 8.91 -8.57 -24.77
CA SER A 395 7.59 -8.43 -25.38
C SER A 395 7.74 -8.27 -26.88
N ASP A 396 7.20 -9.22 -27.66
CA ASP A 396 7.23 -9.19 -29.13
C ASP A 396 6.85 -7.81 -29.70
N ASN A 397 7.79 -7.24 -30.45
CA ASN A 397 7.70 -6.11 -31.39
C ASN A 397 6.39 -5.30 -31.37
N GLY A 398 6.24 -4.43 -30.36
CA GLY A 398 5.27 -3.33 -30.39
C GLY A 398 3.85 -3.65 -29.92
N LYS A 399 3.56 -4.86 -29.43
CA LYS A 399 2.24 -5.19 -28.84
C LYS A 399 1.89 -4.29 -27.64
N LEU A 400 2.89 -3.90 -26.84
CA LEU A 400 2.72 -3.06 -25.67
C LEU A 400 2.53 -1.58 -26.01
N GLY A 401 2.94 -1.14 -27.21
CA GLY A 401 3.04 0.28 -27.56
C GLY A 401 4.13 1.01 -26.77
N ASP A 402 4.07 2.35 -26.76
CA ASP A 402 4.92 3.18 -25.90
C ASP A 402 4.35 3.18 -24.48
N LEU A 403 5.08 2.58 -23.55
CA LEU A 403 4.71 2.55 -22.13
C LEU A 403 5.36 3.72 -21.40
N THR A 404 4.50 4.57 -20.85
CA THR A 404 4.88 5.65 -19.94
C THR A 404 4.47 5.29 -18.52
N HIS A 405 5.05 5.99 -17.53
CA HIS A 405 4.67 5.86 -16.11
C HIS A 405 4.67 4.39 -15.64
N ILE A 406 5.80 3.70 -15.82
CA ILE A 406 5.97 2.31 -15.43
C ILE A 406 6.21 2.23 -13.93
N TYR A 407 5.31 1.56 -13.21
CA TYR A 407 5.41 1.32 -11.78
C TYR A 407 5.47 -0.16 -11.49
N ILE A 408 6.32 -0.52 -10.54
CA ILE A 408 6.40 -1.87 -9.98
C ILE A 408 6.16 -1.71 -8.48
N PRO A 409 4.91 -1.88 -8.01
CA PRO A 409 4.64 -1.74 -6.59
C PRO A 409 5.40 -2.82 -5.84
N GLU A 410 5.98 -2.41 -4.71
CA GLU A 410 6.45 -3.37 -3.74
C GLU A 410 5.24 -4.16 -3.23
N LEU A 411 5.31 -5.48 -3.36
CA LEU A 411 4.30 -6.32 -2.76
C LEU A 411 4.49 -6.22 -1.25
N PRO A 412 3.51 -5.69 -0.51
CA PRO A 412 3.63 -5.61 0.93
C PRO A 412 3.86 -7.04 1.43
N PRO A 413 4.89 -7.29 2.27
CA PRO A 413 4.95 -8.54 3.01
C PRO A 413 3.75 -8.54 3.95
N TYR A 414 2.62 -9.09 3.52
CA TYR A 414 1.46 -9.21 4.40
C TYR A 414 1.94 -9.90 5.67
N ILE A 415 1.62 -9.30 6.80
CA ILE A 415 1.89 -9.92 8.09
C ILE A 415 1.20 -11.27 8.09
N ARG A 416 2.00 -12.34 8.14
CA ARG A 416 1.47 -13.68 8.41
C ARG A 416 1.21 -13.78 9.90
N SER A 417 0.27 -14.63 10.30
CA SER A 417 0.04 -14.92 11.73
C SER A 417 1.33 -15.32 12.47
N GLY A 418 2.29 -15.95 11.77
CA GLY A 418 3.62 -16.28 12.30
C GLY A 418 4.53 -15.07 12.54
N ASP A 419 4.40 -13.99 11.75
CA ASP A 419 5.20 -12.77 11.89
C ASP A 419 4.76 -11.93 13.10
N LEU A 420 3.53 -12.13 13.58
CA LEU A 420 3.01 -11.48 14.78
C LEU A 420 3.49 -12.11 16.09
N VAL A 421 4.01 -13.33 16.03
CA VAL A 421 4.52 -14.04 17.20
C VAL A 421 5.86 -13.41 17.57
N SER A 422 6.01 -13.01 18.84
CA SER A 422 7.30 -12.52 19.32
C SER A 422 8.36 -13.58 19.01
N PRO A 423 9.55 -13.22 18.49
CA PRO A 423 10.64 -14.17 18.36
C PRO A 423 10.80 -14.84 19.72
N VAL A 424 10.74 -16.18 19.72
CA VAL A 424 10.87 -16.97 20.94
C VAL A 424 12.20 -16.56 21.54
N VAL A 425 12.16 -15.79 22.62
CA VAL A 425 13.36 -15.46 23.39
C VAL A 425 13.85 -16.81 23.84
N GLU A 426 14.98 -17.27 23.29
CA GLU A 426 15.60 -18.51 23.71
C GLU A 426 15.66 -18.47 25.24
N PRO A 427 14.96 -19.39 25.93
CA PRO A 427 14.90 -19.35 27.38
C PRO A 427 16.34 -19.37 27.87
N LYS A 428 16.74 -18.34 28.62
CA LYS A 428 18.07 -18.25 29.21
C LYS A 428 18.34 -19.58 29.91
N GLU A 429 19.35 -20.32 29.43
CA GLU A 429 19.74 -21.62 29.97
C GLU A 429 19.87 -21.50 31.49
N GLY A 430 19.01 -22.20 32.25
CA GLY A 430 19.14 -22.30 33.71
C GLY A 430 17.88 -22.08 34.56
N GLN A 431 16.74 -21.66 34.01
CA GLN A 431 15.50 -21.52 34.82
C GLN A 431 14.46 -22.61 34.55
N TYR A 432 14.52 -23.64 35.40
CA TYR A 432 13.51 -24.68 35.68
C TYR A 432 12.83 -25.34 34.47
N ALA A 433 13.37 -26.51 34.10
CA ALA A 433 12.74 -27.52 33.27
C ALA A 433 11.48 -28.12 33.93
N ARG A 434 10.36 -27.38 33.93
CA ARG A 434 9.05 -28.03 33.95
C ARG A 434 8.66 -28.32 32.52
N ALA A 435 8.49 -29.60 32.21
CA ALA A 435 8.08 -30.15 30.94
C ALA A 435 6.77 -29.51 30.44
N ARG A 436 6.86 -28.33 29.83
CA ARG A 436 5.88 -27.91 28.83
C ARG A 436 6.20 -28.74 27.61
N SER A 437 5.22 -29.52 27.16
CA SER A 437 5.22 -30.17 25.86
C SER A 437 5.81 -29.18 24.86
N THR A 438 7.02 -29.47 24.36
CA THR A 438 7.57 -28.78 23.20
C THR A 438 6.45 -28.75 22.17
N PRO A 439 6.00 -27.57 21.71
CA PRO A 439 4.98 -27.50 20.68
C PRO A 439 5.45 -28.46 19.58
N SER A 440 4.56 -29.39 19.19
CA SER A 440 4.91 -30.37 18.17
C SER A 440 5.54 -29.58 17.03
N VAL A 441 6.70 -30.04 16.57
CA VAL A 441 7.37 -29.47 15.40
C VAL A 441 6.38 -29.67 14.27
N HIS A 442 5.45 -28.72 14.13
CA HIS A 442 4.43 -28.71 13.11
C HIS A 442 5.22 -28.86 11.83
N ALA A 443 4.97 -29.98 11.14
CA ALA A 443 5.62 -30.31 9.88
C ALA A 443 5.72 -29.02 9.06
N LEU A 444 6.96 -28.58 8.81
CA LEU A 444 7.27 -27.29 8.18
C LEU A 444 6.34 -27.13 6.98
N SER A 445 5.27 -26.36 7.14
CA SER A 445 4.31 -26.14 6.08
C SER A 445 5.09 -25.54 4.92
N ALA A 446 4.88 -26.07 3.72
CA ALA A 446 5.53 -25.55 2.52
C ALA A 446 5.45 -24.01 2.54
N PRO A 447 6.55 -23.29 2.24
CA PRO A 447 6.52 -21.84 2.29
C PRO A 447 5.41 -21.32 1.38
N ASP A 448 4.58 -20.39 1.86
CA ASP A 448 3.56 -19.81 0.97
C ASP A 448 4.25 -19.19 -0.25
N PRO A 449 3.67 -19.38 -1.44
CA PRO A 449 4.26 -18.85 -2.66
C PRO A 449 4.40 -17.32 -2.54
N PRO A 450 5.54 -16.73 -2.97
CA PRO A 450 5.67 -15.29 -3.06
C PRO A 450 4.57 -14.73 -3.97
N PRO A 451 4.10 -13.51 -3.74
CA PRO A 451 3.15 -12.91 -4.67
C PRO A 451 3.82 -12.65 -6.05
N PRO A 452 3.04 -12.67 -7.15
CA PRO A 452 3.59 -12.46 -8.49
C PRO A 452 4.01 -11.01 -8.71
N ILE A 453 5.02 -10.79 -9.54
CA ILE A 453 5.49 -9.45 -9.92
C ILE A 453 4.41 -8.77 -10.76
N CYS A 454 4.02 -7.56 -10.38
CA CYS A 454 3.06 -6.74 -11.10
C CYS A 454 3.73 -5.50 -11.64
N ILE A 455 3.48 -5.20 -12.90
CA ILE A 455 3.87 -3.96 -13.54
C ILE A 455 2.59 -3.25 -13.95
N TYR A 456 2.51 -1.97 -13.62
CA TYR A 456 1.46 -1.09 -14.07
C TYR A 456 2.09 -0.01 -14.96
N ALA A 457 1.51 0.20 -16.13
CA ALA A 457 2.03 1.15 -17.09
C ALA A 457 0.90 1.78 -17.90
N LEU A 458 1.18 2.91 -18.51
CA LEU A 458 0.27 3.60 -19.39
C LEU A 458 0.73 3.46 -20.83
N ARG A 459 -0.11 2.87 -21.66
CA ARG A 459 0.12 2.78 -23.09
C ARG A 459 -0.33 4.09 -23.73
N ALA A 460 0.60 4.83 -24.33
CA ALA A 460 0.32 6.15 -24.91
C ALA A 460 -0.38 6.08 -26.28
N GLN A 461 -0.28 4.98 -27.03
CA GLN A 461 -0.74 4.93 -28.42
C GLN A 461 -1.78 3.83 -28.73
N ASN A 462 -2.84 4.29 -29.40
CA ASN A 462 -3.97 3.63 -30.07
C ASN A 462 -4.15 2.09 -29.88
N PRO A 463 -5.14 1.67 -29.07
CA PRO A 463 -5.86 2.47 -28.09
C PRO A 463 -4.95 2.86 -26.93
N GLY A 464 -5.01 4.12 -26.50
CA GLY A 464 -4.42 4.53 -25.23
C GLY A 464 -5.13 3.84 -24.06
N GLY A 465 -4.40 3.55 -22.99
CA GLY A 465 -5.02 2.95 -21.81
C GLY A 465 -4.06 2.45 -20.75
N PHE A 466 -4.64 1.91 -19.70
CA PHE A 466 -3.93 1.32 -18.58
C PHE A 466 -3.58 -0.13 -18.88
N MET A 467 -2.36 -0.51 -18.55
CA MET A 467 -1.85 -1.86 -18.74
C MET A 467 -1.31 -2.41 -17.42
N ARG A 468 -1.74 -3.63 -17.10
CA ARG A 468 -1.14 -4.45 -16.05
C ARG A 468 -0.46 -5.66 -16.67
N ILE A 469 0.80 -5.88 -16.34
CA ILE A 469 1.58 -7.06 -16.71
C ILE A 469 1.89 -7.83 -15.42
N THR A 470 1.52 -9.10 -15.36
CA THR A 470 1.73 -9.96 -14.18
C THR A 470 2.64 -11.11 -14.54
N PHE A 471 3.73 -11.31 -13.79
CA PHE A 471 4.62 -12.46 -13.93
C PHE A 471 4.43 -13.43 -12.79
N HIS A 472 3.95 -14.64 -13.13
CA HIS A 472 3.68 -15.67 -12.13
C HIS A 472 4.97 -16.41 -11.71
N GLN A 473 5.02 -16.73 -10.43
CA GLN A 473 6.01 -17.58 -9.81
C GLN A 473 5.78 -19.05 -10.18
N GLN A 474 6.88 -19.74 -10.49
CA GLN A 474 6.91 -21.17 -10.77
C GLN A 474 7.38 -21.92 -9.52
N ARG A 475 6.65 -22.97 -9.15
CA ARG A 475 6.97 -23.89 -8.07
C ARG A 475 7.97 -24.93 -8.56
N PHE A 476 9.08 -25.03 -7.85
CA PHE A 476 10.09 -26.07 -8.02
C PHE A 476 10.04 -27.00 -6.82
N VAL A 477 9.97 -28.31 -7.09
CA VAL A 477 9.97 -29.34 -6.06
C VAL A 477 11.25 -30.14 -6.22
N THR A 478 12.21 -29.92 -5.31
CA THR A 478 13.49 -30.63 -5.31
C THR A 478 13.41 -31.76 -4.28
N PRO A 479 13.62 -33.03 -4.69
CA PRO A 479 13.75 -34.11 -3.72
C PRO A 479 15.01 -33.86 -2.87
N LEU A 480 14.85 -33.84 -1.55
CA LEU A 480 15.98 -33.79 -0.64
C LEU A 480 16.60 -35.20 -0.56
N PRO A 481 17.93 -35.31 -0.46
CA PRO A 481 18.56 -36.60 -0.19
C PRO A 481 17.96 -37.18 1.12
N PRO A 482 17.82 -38.51 1.24
CA PRO A 482 17.37 -39.12 2.48
C PRO A 482 18.30 -38.63 3.60
N SER A 483 17.70 -38.11 4.68
CA SER A 483 18.50 -37.68 5.84
C SER A 483 19.33 -38.89 6.28
N PRO A 484 20.65 -38.72 6.49
CA PRO A 484 21.48 -39.81 6.97
C PRO A 484 20.82 -40.39 8.21
N ILE A 485 20.59 -41.71 8.21
CA ILE A 485 19.96 -42.42 9.33
C ILE A 485 20.87 -42.21 10.53
N THR A 486 20.59 -41.20 11.35
CA THR A 486 21.23 -41.07 12.66
C THR A 486 20.71 -42.23 13.49
N PRO A 487 21.57 -43.16 13.94
CA PRO A 487 21.16 -44.27 14.79
C PRO A 487 20.83 -43.71 16.18
N THR A 488 19.69 -43.05 16.31
CA THR A 488 19.15 -42.66 17.61
C THR A 488 18.40 -43.85 18.18
N THR A 489 19.07 -44.43 19.15
CA THR A 489 18.70 -45.38 20.19
C THR A 489 17.20 -45.52 20.48
N HIS A 490 16.80 -46.80 20.61
CA HIS A 490 15.53 -47.35 21.09
C HIS A 490 14.46 -47.66 20.04
N ALA A 491 14.48 -48.95 19.69
CA ALA A 491 13.47 -49.72 18.99
C ALA A 491 12.09 -49.62 19.66
N GLY A 492 11.37 -48.52 19.40
CA GLY A 492 9.93 -48.46 19.54
C GLY A 492 9.29 -48.89 18.22
N ALA A 493 8.98 -50.17 18.10
CA ALA A 493 8.29 -50.75 16.94
C ALA A 493 6.85 -50.21 16.85
N SER A 494 6.65 -49.09 16.15
CA SER A 494 5.32 -48.68 15.66
C SER A 494 5.48 -48.15 14.23
N GLY A 495 5.48 -49.10 13.30
CA GLY A 495 5.74 -48.91 11.87
C GLY A 495 4.56 -48.27 11.14
N VAL A 496 4.58 -46.94 11.06
CA VAL A 496 4.01 -46.21 9.93
C VAL A 496 5.12 -45.31 9.40
N GLU A 497 6.05 -45.91 8.65
CA GLU A 497 7.05 -45.18 7.89
C GLU A 497 6.31 -44.24 6.93
N SER A 498 6.46 -42.93 7.15
CA SER A 498 6.03 -41.93 6.18
C SER A 498 6.87 -42.10 4.91
N LEU A 499 6.39 -42.89 3.95
CA LEU A 499 7.02 -43.20 2.65
C LEU A 499 7.28 -41.97 1.75
N PHE A 500 7.00 -40.75 2.22
CA PHE A 500 7.26 -39.54 1.47
C PHE A 500 8.70 -39.09 1.71
N ALA A 501 9.55 -39.32 0.71
CA ALA A 501 10.88 -38.72 0.64
C ALA A 501 10.77 -37.19 0.91
N PRO A 502 11.65 -36.61 1.74
CA PRO A 502 11.60 -35.19 2.05
C PRO A 502 11.71 -34.37 0.76
N ARG A 503 10.86 -33.37 0.60
CA ARG A 503 10.82 -32.50 -0.57
C ARG A 503 11.04 -31.06 -0.14
N GLN A 504 11.97 -30.36 -0.79
CA GLN A 504 12.13 -28.92 -0.67
C GLN A 504 11.31 -28.24 -1.75
N ILE A 505 10.40 -27.36 -1.35
CA ILE A 505 9.61 -26.54 -2.27
C ILE A 505 10.26 -25.16 -2.32
N THR A 506 10.62 -24.71 -3.52
CA THR A 506 11.08 -23.34 -3.77
C THR A 506 10.23 -22.70 -4.86
N TYR A 507 10.16 -21.38 -4.87
CA TYR A 507 9.41 -20.62 -5.88
C TYR A 507 10.36 -19.63 -6.56
N ARG A 508 10.26 -19.50 -7.89
CA ARG A 508 11.03 -18.52 -8.66
C ARG A 508 10.22 -17.87 -9.76
N HIS A 509 10.49 -16.61 -10.07
CA HIS A 509 9.89 -15.93 -11.21
C HIS A 509 10.67 -16.28 -12.50
N THR A 510 10.09 -17.11 -13.38
CA THR A 510 10.78 -17.53 -14.62
C THR A 510 10.48 -16.65 -15.83
N LEU A 511 9.62 -15.64 -15.67
CA LEU A 511 9.13 -14.72 -16.71
C LEU A 511 8.41 -15.38 -17.90
N LYS A 512 8.32 -16.72 -17.95
CA LYS A 512 7.69 -17.50 -19.02
C LYS A 512 6.17 -17.33 -19.07
N SER A 513 5.55 -17.09 -17.93
CA SER A 513 4.10 -16.88 -17.82
C SER A 513 3.86 -15.43 -17.45
N SER A 514 3.59 -14.62 -18.47
CA SER A 514 3.11 -13.25 -18.29
C SER A 514 1.63 -13.17 -18.68
N ARG A 515 0.85 -12.50 -17.84
CA ARG A 515 -0.54 -12.15 -18.15
C ARG A 515 -0.65 -10.66 -18.32
N GLN A 516 -1.21 -10.24 -19.44
CA GLN A 516 -1.42 -8.83 -19.76
C GLN A 516 -2.91 -8.53 -19.66
N ILE A 517 -3.23 -7.48 -18.93
CA ILE A 517 -4.57 -6.95 -18.82
C ILE A 517 -4.52 -5.51 -19.31
N PHE A 518 -5.34 -5.19 -20.31
CA PHE A 518 -5.45 -3.86 -20.86
C PHE A 518 -6.85 -3.32 -20.60
N GLN A 519 -6.92 -2.09 -20.11
CA GLN A 519 -8.15 -1.36 -19.91
C GLN A 519 -8.08 -0.07 -20.70
N HIS A 520 -8.94 0.04 -21.71
CA HIS A 520 -9.09 1.27 -22.47
C HIS A 520 -9.71 2.36 -21.58
N VAL A 521 -9.25 3.59 -21.78
CA VAL A 521 -9.74 4.75 -21.04
C VAL A 521 -10.51 5.67 -21.98
N ARG A 522 -11.58 6.26 -21.45
CA ARG A 522 -12.46 7.16 -22.20
C ARG A 522 -11.76 8.52 -22.38
N GLY A 523 -11.73 9.01 -23.62
CA GLY A 523 -11.21 10.33 -23.99
C GLY A 523 -9.81 10.28 -24.60
N GLU A 524 -9.66 10.84 -25.79
CA GLU A 524 -8.37 10.87 -26.52
C GLU A 524 -7.33 11.79 -25.86
N ASP A 525 -7.78 12.78 -25.08
CA ASP A 525 -6.93 13.86 -24.54
C ASP A 525 -6.57 13.72 -23.05
N SER A 526 -6.94 12.60 -22.41
CA SER A 526 -6.72 12.39 -20.98
C SER A 526 -5.38 11.70 -20.68
N VAL A 527 -4.55 12.30 -19.82
CA VAL A 527 -3.40 11.64 -19.18
C VAL A 527 -3.87 10.90 -17.95
N LEU A 528 -3.58 9.61 -17.95
CA LEU A 528 -3.71 8.81 -16.75
C LEU A 528 -2.45 8.99 -15.90
N ARG A 529 -2.59 8.90 -14.58
CA ARG A 529 -1.44 8.59 -13.71
C ARG A 529 -1.84 7.51 -12.75
N ILE A 530 -0.87 6.69 -12.39
CA ILE A 530 -1.08 5.52 -11.55
C ILE A 530 -0.59 5.90 -10.15
N ILE A 531 -1.47 5.77 -9.17
CA ILE A 531 -1.09 5.82 -7.77
C ILE A 531 -0.80 4.36 -7.37
N PRO A 532 0.49 4.00 -7.25
CA PRO A 532 0.89 2.60 -7.21
C PRO A 532 0.41 1.91 -5.94
N ALA A 533 -0.13 0.71 -6.12
CA ALA A 533 -0.40 -0.28 -5.07
C ALA A 533 -0.35 -1.67 -5.69
N ALA A 534 -0.08 -2.69 -4.88
CA ALA A 534 0.23 -4.01 -5.38
C ALA A 534 -1.03 -4.82 -5.75
N MET A 535 -2.13 -4.64 -5.04
CA MET A 535 -3.42 -5.29 -5.33
C MET A 535 -4.50 -4.32 -5.78
N ARG A 536 -4.52 -3.11 -5.21
CA ARG A 536 -5.59 -2.11 -5.35
C ARG A 536 -5.03 -0.76 -5.84
N PRO A 537 -4.34 -0.69 -6.98
CA PRO A 537 -3.87 0.60 -7.49
C PRO A 537 -5.04 1.52 -7.82
N LEU A 538 -4.77 2.82 -7.73
CA LEU A 538 -5.70 3.84 -8.19
C LEU A 538 -5.17 4.45 -9.48
N VAL A 539 -6.08 4.91 -10.31
CA VAL A 539 -5.76 5.66 -11.53
C VAL A 539 -6.39 7.03 -11.39
N CYS A 540 -5.63 8.09 -11.64
CA CYS A 540 -6.17 9.43 -11.73
C CYS A 540 -6.16 9.91 -13.18
N ILE A 541 -7.21 10.64 -13.55
CA ILE A 541 -7.36 11.27 -14.86
C ILE A 541 -6.97 12.74 -14.72
N SER A 542 -6.08 13.17 -15.61
CA SER A 542 -5.57 14.53 -15.70
C SER A 542 -5.53 15.00 -17.15
N GLU A 543 -5.46 16.31 -17.37
CA GLU A 543 -5.30 16.91 -18.70
C GLU A 543 -3.88 16.70 -19.23
N TRP A 544 -3.75 16.36 -20.52
CA TRP A 544 -2.46 16.01 -21.13
C TRP A 544 -1.42 17.14 -21.14
N GLU A 545 -1.88 18.38 -21.23
CA GLU A 545 -1.01 19.54 -21.39
C GLU A 545 -0.36 20.00 -20.08
N ASP A 546 -0.83 19.52 -18.93
CA ASP A 546 -0.38 20.01 -17.62
C ASP A 546 0.94 19.34 -17.18
N ARG A 547 2.05 20.05 -17.43
CA ARG A 547 3.41 19.68 -17.00
C ARG A 547 3.78 20.17 -15.60
N SER A 548 2.87 20.86 -14.92
CA SER A 548 3.16 21.39 -13.58
C SER A 548 3.36 20.25 -12.58
N ALA A 549 4.04 20.55 -11.47
CA ALA A 549 4.10 19.62 -10.34
C ALA A 549 2.73 19.39 -9.67
N ALA A 550 1.75 20.25 -9.95
CA ALA A 550 0.45 20.29 -9.33
C ALA A 550 -0.64 20.13 -10.39
N THR A 551 -0.87 18.88 -10.76
CA THR A 551 -1.66 18.58 -11.95
C THR A 551 -3.15 18.67 -11.67
N HIS A 552 -3.92 19.23 -12.59
CA HIS A 552 -5.37 19.19 -12.53
C HIS A 552 -5.87 17.74 -12.63
N VAL A 553 -6.41 17.21 -11.52
CA VAL A 553 -6.98 15.87 -11.44
C VAL A 553 -8.49 15.98 -11.50
N ALA A 554 -9.06 15.53 -12.61
CA ALA A 554 -10.50 15.50 -12.82
C ALA A 554 -11.15 14.40 -11.97
N GLU A 555 -10.57 13.20 -12.01
CA GLU A 555 -11.17 11.99 -11.44
C GLU A 555 -10.11 11.05 -10.88
N ILE A 556 -10.46 10.33 -9.82
CA ILE A 556 -9.70 9.19 -9.30
C ILE A 556 -10.61 7.96 -9.36
N MET A 557 -10.09 6.86 -9.88
CA MET A 557 -10.81 5.60 -10.02
C MET A 557 -10.00 4.42 -9.47
N PRO A 558 -10.65 3.43 -8.84
CA PRO A 558 -9.97 2.21 -8.46
C PRO A 558 -9.70 1.34 -9.69
N PHE A 559 -8.55 0.66 -9.73
CA PHE A 559 -8.33 -0.43 -10.68
C PHE A 559 -8.58 -1.76 -9.96
N ILE A 560 -9.66 -2.46 -10.34
CA ILE A 560 -10.09 -3.70 -9.67
C ILE A 560 -9.79 -4.90 -10.58
N ASP A 561 -8.82 -5.70 -10.18
CA ASP A 561 -8.62 -7.05 -10.71
C ASP A 561 -9.11 -8.09 -9.70
N ARG A 562 -10.39 -8.47 -9.82
CA ARG A 562 -11.03 -9.44 -8.92
C ARG A 562 -10.39 -10.83 -8.97
N GLY A 563 -9.58 -11.14 -9.99
CA GLY A 563 -8.83 -12.39 -10.04
C GLY A 563 -7.84 -12.53 -8.88
N TRP A 564 -7.38 -11.41 -8.31
CA TRP A 564 -6.42 -11.44 -7.20
C TRP A 564 -6.98 -11.89 -5.88
N GLU A 565 -8.28 -11.78 -5.66
CA GLU A 565 -8.90 -12.21 -4.40
C GLU A 565 -9.11 -13.72 -4.35
N ALA A 566 -9.02 -14.40 -5.50
CA ALA A 566 -9.11 -15.85 -5.53
C ALA A 566 -7.88 -16.49 -4.86
N PRO A 567 -8.06 -17.59 -4.10
CA PRO A 567 -6.93 -18.33 -3.55
C PRO A 567 -6.02 -18.81 -4.68
N ALA A 568 -4.71 -18.76 -4.43
CA ALA A 568 -3.71 -19.21 -5.38
C ALA A 568 -3.84 -20.71 -5.62
N ARG A 569 -3.72 -21.12 -6.89
CA ARG A 569 -3.73 -22.52 -7.33
C ARG A 569 -2.45 -22.81 -8.10
N ILE A 570 -1.98 -24.05 -8.07
CA ILE A 570 -0.84 -24.46 -8.88
C ILE A 570 -1.38 -25.10 -10.15
N ILE A 571 -1.09 -24.49 -11.30
CA ILE A 571 -1.48 -24.97 -12.64
C ILE A 571 -0.20 -25.06 -13.47
N ASP A 572 0.13 -26.24 -13.97
CA ASP A 572 1.36 -26.51 -14.73
C ASP A 572 2.65 -26.04 -14.03
N GLY A 573 2.67 -26.16 -12.70
CA GLY A 573 3.77 -25.71 -11.86
C GLY A 573 3.80 -24.20 -11.60
N PHE A 574 2.94 -23.39 -12.20
CA PHE A 574 2.81 -21.96 -11.93
C PHE A 574 1.76 -21.69 -10.87
N VAL A 575 2.01 -20.69 -10.03
CA VAL A 575 1.05 -20.25 -9.04
C VAL A 575 0.16 -19.17 -9.67
N VAL A 576 -1.05 -19.58 -10.03
CA VAL A 576 -2.03 -18.76 -10.74
C VAL A 576 -3.21 -18.50 -9.81
N ARG A 577 -3.71 -17.27 -9.80
CA ARG A 577 -5.00 -16.94 -9.17
C ARG A 577 -6.08 -16.96 -10.27
N PRO A 578 -7.04 -17.89 -10.21
CA PRO A 578 -8.03 -18.03 -11.28
C PRO A 578 -8.89 -16.77 -11.38
N GLN A 579 -9.14 -16.31 -12.60
CA GLN A 579 -10.17 -15.29 -12.80
C GLN A 579 -11.53 -15.90 -12.49
N ARG A 580 -12.29 -15.26 -11.61
CA ARG A 580 -13.75 -15.35 -11.72
C ARG A 580 -14.12 -14.61 -13.01
N GLY A 581 -14.96 -15.17 -13.87
CA GLY A 581 -15.31 -14.66 -15.21
C GLY A 581 -16.01 -13.30 -15.26
N PHE A 582 -15.71 -12.40 -14.33
CA PHE A 582 -16.18 -11.04 -14.33
C PHE A 582 -15.39 -10.21 -15.33
N SER A 583 -16.13 -9.45 -16.14
CA SER A 583 -15.56 -8.35 -16.93
C SER A 583 -14.85 -7.38 -16.00
N ILE A 584 -13.72 -6.85 -16.47
CA ILE A 584 -13.08 -5.68 -15.87
C ILE A 584 -14.05 -4.52 -16.10
N GLY A 585 -14.92 -4.27 -15.12
CA GLY A 585 -15.68 -3.02 -15.09
C GLY A 585 -14.71 -1.85 -15.04
N THR A 586 -15.16 -0.67 -15.43
CA THR A 586 -14.57 0.60 -14.97
C THR A 586 -15.28 0.92 -13.66
N PRO A 587 -14.81 0.41 -12.49
CA PRO A 587 -15.40 0.81 -11.23
C PRO A 587 -15.11 2.29 -11.03
N TYR A 588 -16.12 3.01 -10.55
CA TYR A 588 -16.01 4.41 -10.18
C TYR A 588 -16.22 4.52 -8.67
N PHE A 589 -15.57 5.49 -8.04
CA PHE A 589 -15.94 5.86 -6.68
C PHE A 589 -17.29 6.60 -6.72
N GLY A 590 -18.28 6.17 -5.95
CA GLY A 590 -19.56 6.88 -5.85
C GLY A 590 -20.74 6.28 -6.64
N ARG A 591 -21.91 6.94 -6.53
CA ARG A 591 -23.29 6.39 -6.58
C ARG A 591 -23.69 5.74 -7.92
N GLY A 592 -24.41 4.61 -7.84
CA GLY A 592 -25.30 4.17 -8.92
C GLY A 592 -26.50 5.10 -9.01
N GLU A 593 -26.78 5.58 -10.23
CA GLU A 593 -27.95 6.24 -10.84
C GLU A 593 -29.10 6.87 -10.00
N GLY A 594 -28.94 7.19 -8.71
CA GLY A 594 -30.01 7.72 -7.85
C GLY A 594 -29.86 9.20 -7.48
N ASP A 595 -30.70 10.03 -8.08
CA ASP A 595 -30.92 11.49 -8.04
C ASP A 595 -30.92 12.25 -6.68
N GLY A 596 -29.84 12.25 -5.88
CA GLY A 596 -29.83 13.12 -4.69
C GLY A 596 -28.45 13.41 -4.12
N GLU A 597 -28.09 14.71 -4.19
CA GLU A 597 -26.98 15.41 -3.54
C GLU A 597 -25.56 14.81 -3.74
N PHE A 598 -24.67 15.64 -4.30
CA PHE A 598 -23.28 15.31 -4.63
C PHE A 598 -22.47 15.01 -3.36
N ASP A 599 -22.41 13.75 -2.96
CA ASP A 599 -21.48 13.29 -1.94
C ASP A 599 -20.05 13.41 -2.51
N ALA A 600 -19.26 14.34 -1.97
CA ALA A 600 -17.96 14.80 -2.47
C ALA A 600 -16.83 13.77 -2.32
N GLY A 601 -16.99 12.58 -2.89
CA GLY A 601 -15.94 11.55 -2.92
C GLY A 601 -14.79 11.90 -3.90
N PRO A 602 -13.68 11.14 -3.85
CA PRO A 602 -12.52 11.38 -4.72
C PRO A 602 -12.77 11.08 -6.22
N GLY A 603 -13.97 10.61 -6.59
CA GLY A 603 -14.33 10.30 -7.98
C GLY A 603 -14.48 11.53 -8.87
N GLN A 604 -14.79 12.70 -8.32
CA GLN A 604 -14.88 13.96 -9.07
C GLN A 604 -14.16 15.04 -8.29
N LEU A 605 -12.84 15.05 -8.42
CA LEU A 605 -12.02 15.93 -7.62
C LEU A 605 -12.06 17.35 -8.19
N GLY A 606 -11.70 17.53 -9.47
CA GLY A 606 -11.65 18.85 -10.11
C GLY A 606 -10.68 19.82 -9.43
N LYS A 607 -9.54 19.30 -8.95
CA LYS A 607 -8.56 20.08 -8.17
C LYS A 607 -7.15 19.88 -8.71
N ARG A 608 -6.31 20.89 -8.48
CA ARG A 608 -4.86 20.78 -8.71
C ARG A 608 -4.23 20.06 -7.54
N VAL A 609 -3.73 18.84 -7.79
CA VAL A 609 -3.14 17.99 -6.75
C VAL A 609 -1.64 17.93 -6.94
N VAL A 610 -0.92 18.23 -5.86
CA VAL A 610 0.56 18.22 -5.83
C VAL A 610 1.08 16.83 -5.56
N ALA A 611 0.43 16.09 -4.65
CA ALA A 611 0.90 14.77 -4.24
C ALA A 611 -0.25 13.88 -3.76
N PHE A 612 -0.04 12.57 -3.88
CA PHE A 612 -0.91 11.52 -3.35
C PHE A 612 -0.09 10.55 -2.51
N ALA A 613 -0.68 10.02 -1.45
CA ALA A 613 -0.19 8.83 -0.77
C ALA A 613 -1.32 7.81 -0.66
N TRP A 614 -1.09 6.57 -1.09
CA TRP A 614 -2.08 5.51 -1.04
C TRP A 614 -1.52 4.31 -0.29
N GLU A 615 -2.25 3.83 0.70
CA GLU A 615 -1.95 2.58 1.40
C GLU A 615 -3.17 1.66 1.31
N GLU A 616 -3.02 0.60 0.51
CA GLU A 616 -4.10 -0.28 0.11
C GLU A 616 -4.54 -1.29 1.19
N SER A 617 -3.68 -1.56 2.19
CA SER A 617 -3.94 -2.55 3.22
C SER A 617 -4.92 -2.02 4.26
N ILE A 618 -4.92 -0.70 4.50
CA ILE A 618 -5.91 0.01 5.30
C ILE A 618 -6.90 0.83 4.48
N GLY A 619 -6.72 0.88 3.16
CA GLY A 619 -7.56 1.63 2.23
C GLY A 619 -7.58 3.13 2.53
N ARG A 620 -6.41 3.77 2.65
CA ARG A 620 -6.29 5.19 2.98
C ARG A 620 -5.61 5.95 1.85
N LEU A 621 -6.30 6.94 1.31
CA LEU A 621 -5.78 7.90 0.34
C LEU A 621 -5.58 9.24 1.04
N VAL A 622 -4.35 9.77 0.97
CA VAL A 622 -3.99 11.11 1.43
C VAL A 622 -3.67 11.96 0.21
N MET A 623 -4.14 13.20 0.22
CA MET A 623 -4.04 14.11 -0.90
C MET A 623 -3.60 15.51 -0.44
N ALA A 624 -2.65 16.10 -1.18
CA ALA A 624 -2.22 17.49 -1.00
C ALA A 624 -2.66 18.33 -2.20
N GLU A 625 -3.49 19.33 -1.95
CA GLU A 625 -3.96 20.28 -2.95
C GLU A 625 -2.97 21.44 -3.11
N GLU A 626 -2.90 22.00 -4.31
CA GLU A 626 -2.00 23.13 -4.59
C GLU A 626 -2.39 24.37 -3.81
N GLY A 627 -1.41 24.98 -3.14
CA GLY A 627 -1.63 26.21 -2.36
C GLY A 627 -2.38 26.00 -1.04
N VAL A 628 -2.75 24.76 -0.70
CA VAL A 628 -3.47 24.42 0.54
C VAL A 628 -2.47 23.91 1.58
N TYR A 629 -2.58 24.44 2.81
CA TYR A 629 -1.79 24.05 3.99
C TYR A 629 -2.53 23.00 4.81
N ALA A 630 -3.16 22.05 4.13
CA ALA A 630 -3.91 20.98 4.74
C ALA A 630 -3.87 19.75 3.85
N LEU A 631 -4.02 18.59 4.48
CA LEU A 631 -4.09 17.31 3.81
C LEU A 631 -5.51 16.75 3.92
N THR A 632 -6.05 16.30 2.79
CA THR A 632 -7.35 15.62 2.71
C THR A 632 -7.12 14.11 2.76
N VAL A 633 -7.87 13.42 3.62
CA VAL A 633 -7.76 11.98 3.84
C VAL A 633 -9.09 11.30 3.55
N PHE A 634 -9.08 10.37 2.60
CA PHE A 634 -10.18 9.48 2.28
C PHE A 634 -9.88 8.08 2.84
N ASP A 635 -10.65 7.64 3.83
CA ASP A 635 -10.60 6.29 4.40
C ASP A 635 -11.70 5.42 3.76
N PHE A 636 -11.30 4.40 3.01
CA PHE A 636 -12.16 3.39 2.37
C PHE A 636 -12.41 2.18 3.27
N ALA A 637 -11.83 2.17 4.47
CA ALA A 637 -12.02 1.12 5.46
C ALA A 637 -12.68 1.68 6.72
N ALA A 638 -13.65 0.95 7.24
CA ALA A 638 -14.29 1.26 8.50
C ALA A 638 -13.32 1.01 9.66
N SER A 639 -13.39 1.81 10.72
CA SER A 639 -12.57 1.64 11.91
C SER A 639 -13.45 1.76 13.16
N PRO A 640 -13.29 0.89 14.18
CA PRO A 640 -14.03 1.01 15.42
C PRO A 640 -13.81 2.39 16.05
N MET A 641 -14.89 3.06 16.44
CA MET A 641 -14.82 4.35 17.12
C MET A 641 -14.35 4.15 18.57
N HIS A 642 -13.40 4.97 19.01
CA HIS A 642 -13.05 5.04 20.43
C HIS A 642 -14.22 5.59 21.27
N GLU A 643 -14.64 4.85 22.29
CA GLU A 643 -15.77 5.24 23.17
C GLU A 643 -15.60 6.60 23.84
N LYS A 644 -14.36 7.04 24.12
CA LYS A 644 -14.08 8.36 24.69
C LYS A 644 -14.57 9.50 23.79
N LYS A 645 -14.56 9.31 22.47
CA LYS A 645 -15.08 10.30 21.51
C LYS A 645 -16.62 10.36 21.50
N ARG A 646 -17.33 9.29 21.91
CA ARG A 646 -18.81 9.27 21.97
C ARG A 646 -19.40 10.16 23.08
N ARG A 647 -18.60 10.64 24.04
CA ARG A 647 -19.09 11.48 25.15
C ARG A 647 -19.10 12.99 24.85
N ILE A 648 -18.45 13.42 23.77
CA ILE A 648 -18.52 14.82 23.31
C ILE A 648 -19.86 14.99 22.60
N ARG A 649 -20.73 15.86 23.11
CA ARG A 649 -22.15 15.94 22.74
C ARG A 649 -22.34 16.21 21.23
N PRO A 650 -23.33 15.57 20.59
CA PRO A 650 -23.55 15.60 19.14
C PRO A 650 -24.38 16.82 18.66
N GLN A 651 -24.17 18.02 19.21
CA GLN A 651 -24.98 19.18 18.77
C GLN A 651 -24.50 19.85 17.47
N ASP A 652 -23.28 19.57 16.97
CA ASP A 652 -22.75 20.27 15.78
C ASP A 652 -22.22 19.35 14.66
N LYS A 653 -22.51 18.04 14.66
CA LYS A 653 -22.09 17.16 13.53
C LYS A 653 -23.17 16.14 13.16
N PRO A 654 -23.44 15.91 11.87
CA PRO A 654 -24.33 14.83 11.44
C PRO A 654 -23.79 13.46 11.90
N PRO A 655 -24.68 12.49 12.19
CA PRO A 655 -24.33 11.25 12.86
C PRO A 655 -23.66 10.27 11.90
N PHE A 656 -22.34 10.36 11.73
CA PHE A 656 -21.55 9.29 11.12
C PHE A 656 -21.27 8.21 12.17
N ASP A 657 -22.30 7.43 12.52
CA ASP A 657 -22.15 6.24 13.34
C ASP A 657 -21.76 5.05 12.45
N MET A 658 -20.76 4.28 12.88
CA MET A 658 -20.45 2.95 12.31
C MET A 658 -21.72 2.07 12.23
N ASP A 659 -22.65 2.33 13.15
CA ASP A 659 -23.95 1.67 13.26
C ASP A 659 -24.91 1.95 12.07
N VAL A 660 -24.73 3.04 11.30
CA VAL A 660 -25.55 3.39 10.11
C VAL A 660 -24.93 2.84 8.82
N LEU A 661 -23.60 2.92 8.68
CA LEU A 661 -22.88 2.37 7.53
C LEU A 661 -23.08 0.85 7.40
N MET A 662 -23.22 0.13 8.51
CA MET A 662 -23.44 -1.31 8.53
C MET A 662 -24.91 -1.74 8.30
N MET A 663 -25.88 -0.81 8.35
CA MET A 663 -27.31 -1.08 8.17
C MET A 663 -27.81 -0.81 6.73
N ASN A 664 -27.17 0.10 5.99
CA ASN A 664 -27.53 0.40 4.60
C ASN A 664 -26.78 -0.45 3.56
N MET A 665 -25.96 -1.41 4.00
CA MET A 665 -25.35 -2.36 3.08
C MET A 665 -26.35 -3.48 2.75
N PRO A 666 -26.64 -3.74 1.46
CA PRO A 666 -27.61 -4.76 1.08
C PRO A 666 -27.19 -6.11 1.68
N PRO A 667 -28.17 -6.97 2.05
CA PRO A 667 -27.87 -8.35 2.41
C PRO A 667 -27.06 -9.00 1.27
N ALA A 668 -26.09 -9.84 1.63
CA ALA A 668 -25.36 -10.64 0.65
C ALA A 668 -26.38 -11.33 -0.26
N GLU A 669 -26.27 -11.11 -1.58
CA GLU A 669 -27.16 -11.75 -2.55
C GLU A 669 -27.15 -13.27 -2.31
N PRO A 670 -28.32 -13.94 -2.26
CA PRO A 670 -28.35 -15.39 -2.19
C PRO A 670 -27.72 -15.97 -3.47
N ALA A 671 -26.91 -17.01 -3.28
CA ALA A 671 -26.28 -17.76 -4.36
C ALA A 671 -27.30 -18.15 -5.44
N ALA A 672 -26.84 -18.00 -6.69
CA ALA A 672 -27.58 -18.23 -7.93
C ALA A 672 -28.61 -19.37 -7.85
N GLN A 673 -29.88 -19.03 -8.00
CA GLN A 673 -30.89 -19.98 -8.46
C GLN A 673 -30.85 -20.02 -9.99
N SER A 674 -30.34 -21.13 -10.50
CA SER A 674 -30.58 -21.59 -11.87
C SER A 674 -32.06 -21.93 -12.07
N GLY A 675 -32.65 -21.53 -13.19
CA GLY A 675 -33.84 -22.23 -13.71
C GLY A 675 -34.93 -21.37 -14.36
N ALA A 676 -34.88 -21.32 -15.70
CA ALA A 676 -35.98 -21.43 -16.67
C ALA A 676 -37.31 -20.66 -16.51
N GLU A 677 -37.61 -19.90 -17.58
CA GLU A 677 -38.89 -19.75 -18.30
C GLU A 677 -40.24 -19.71 -17.54
N ARG A 678 -41.00 -18.62 -17.75
CA ARG A 678 -42.28 -18.70 -18.48
C ARG A 678 -42.85 -17.34 -18.92
N VAL A 679 -43.28 -17.35 -20.17
CA VAL A 679 -44.12 -16.38 -20.90
C VAL A 679 -45.55 -16.35 -20.35
N ALA A 680 -46.17 -15.15 -20.23
CA ALA A 680 -47.54 -14.88 -20.69
C ALA A 680 -48.04 -13.43 -20.39
N GLN A 681 -48.20 -12.66 -21.47
CA GLN A 681 -49.30 -11.74 -21.84
C GLN A 681 -50.27 -11.14 -20.79
N ARG A 682 -50.39 -9.79 -20.85
CA ARG A 682 -51.61 -8.94 -20.97
C ARG A 682 -51.16 -7.49 -20.69
N GLY A 683 -51.55 -6.40 -21.36
CA GLY A 683 -52.54 -6.13 -22.39
C GLY A 683 -53.08 -4.70 -22.20
N ARG A 684 -52.71 -3.78 -23.10
CA ARG A 684 -53.43 -2.59 -23.61
C ARG A 684 -53.72 -1.33 -22.76
N GLN A 685 -53.80 -0.23 -23.54
CA GLN A 685 -54.25 1.17 -23.34
C GLN A 685 -53.17 2.14 -22.81
N ARG A 686 -52.92 3.32 -23.39
CA ARG A 686 -53.71 4.19 -24.29
C ARG A 686 -52.80 5.16 -25.06
N THR A 687 -53.35 5.68 -26.15
CA THR A 687 -52.81 6.51 -27.24
C THR A 687 -52.55 7.99 -26.93
N LEU A 688 -51.47 8.50 -27.54
CA LEU A 688 -51.24 9.77 -28.26
C LEU A 688 -52.18 10.97 -28.04
N ALA A 689 -51.58 12.14 -27.75
CA ALA A 689 -51.50 13.34 -28.63
C ALA A 689 -51.36 14.64 -27.82
N VAL A 690 -50.30 15.43 -28.06
CA VAL A 690 -50.36 16.89 -27.90
C VAL A 690 -49.56 17.53 -29.05
N ALA A 691 -50.28 18.37 -29.80
CA ALA A 691 -49.80 19.12 -30.94
C ALA A 691 -49.33 20.53 -30.55
N SER A 692 -48.53 21.06 -31.47
CA SER A 692 -47.91 22.37 -31.62
C SER A 692 -48.81 23.62 -31.57
N SER A 693 -48.25 24.74 -31.10
CA SER A 693 -48.25 26.05 -31.81
C SER A 693 -47.06 26.88 -31.26
N SER A 694 -46.10 27.48 -32.00
CA SER A 694 -46.03 28.38 -33.17
C SER A 694 -46.35 29.85 -32.89
N ARG A 695 -45.35 30.70 -33.21
CA ARG A 695 -45.32 32.16 -33.50
C ARG A 695 -45.14 33.14 -32.33
N ARG A 696 -44.00 33.85 -32.35
CA ARG A 696 -43.95 35.22 -32.92
C ARG A 696 -42.52 35.69 -33.17
N ALA A 697 -42.30 36.22 -34.36
CA ALA A 697 -41.15 37.02 -34.75
C ALA A 697 -41.38 38.49 -34.39
N GLY A 698 -40.30 39.24 -34.17
CA GLY A 698 -40.26 40.69 -34.13
C GLY A 698 -38.80 41.20 -34.14
N PRO A 699 -38.49 42.35 -34.77
CA PRO A 699 -37.21 42.59 -35.47
C PRO A 699 -36.37 43.76 -34.92
N SER A 700 -35.18 43.93 -35.54
CA SER A 700 -34.29 45.12 -35.60
C SER A 700 -33.62 45.58 -34.27
N SER A 701 -32.41 46.14 -34.20
CA SER A 701 -31.59 46.95 -35.12
C SER A 701 -30.14 47.13 -34.60
N SER A 702 -29.26 47.60 -35.51
CA SER A 702 -27.95 48.30 -35.35
C SER A 702 -26.82 47.61 -34.56
N ALA A 703 -25.71 47.18 -35.18
CA ALA A 703 -24.60 47.96 -35.78
C ALA A 703 -23.75 48.73 -34.75
N VAL A 704 -22.48 48.34 -34.57
CA VAL A 704 -21.25 49.18 -34.63
C VAL A 704 -20.04 48.27 -34.81
N ALA A 705 -19.14 48.66 -35.72
CA ALA A 705 -17.87 48.04 -36.06
C ALA A 705 -16.67 48.77 -35.41
N SER A 706 -15.51 48.10 -35.41
CA SER A 706 -14.12 48.61 -35.24
C SER A 706 -13.76 49.13 -33.84
N ARG A 707 -12.58 48.85 -33.27
CA ARG A 707 -11.22 48.66 -33.80
C ARG A 707 -10.49 47.50 -33.12
#